data_AF-W9YF39-F1
#
_entry.id   AF-W9YF39-F1
#
_cell.length_a   1.000
_cell.length_b   1.000
_cell.length_c   1.000
_cell.angle_alpha   90.00
_cell.angle_beta   90.00
_cell.angle_gamma   90.00
#
_symmetry.space_group_name_H-M   'P 1'
#
loop_
_entity.id
_entity.type
_entity.pdbx_description
1 polymer ?
#
loop_
_entity_poly.entity_id
_entity_poly.type
_entity_poly.pdbx_seq_one_letter_code
_entity_poly.pdbx_strand_id
1 'polypeptide(L)'
;MEELIRPANGARNFRKNIEKFEGLSLQDATVSRPPSNRSKISILDDNSVSDVQSEPFTLRPSVGSTQSSVSAQPTARKHKRHDSTAFLQKSYLAETASASLPDDAREILKSQPDREDLAAVLQYLQYGIDGRHDFNVRVPGPKASQIVNVMVTVTIPDQWLHLRRSDLSKSDAQMRRSLLNCLNSVAGLGALLMQIRRVFSTTPNHESPLLDDLISVLSLILSGSHALRGFLSDAFSLFKTETHRRVFWQEITSLLAGSKILSTMAHVLASLRDSDVRYEASAWLGDARQYSQWLARNISTAAVDLHGANQANSAQVNLLCQVLKRGLSLGYRDTLITELYSSLLLGKRALWTTLHNLVQPLPAYDQTGLFDAILRDLARRFLPGTLGTVKDRASLMSNSSTIGAVAAMVKGLVQNNAILEAHVIQWLTSTNGEYAGLGLDTRRAVIATLASHQDKLQEVLEKSLERFGNKIQIQHDPIVQQESTAQTILLALGYLNHLNPQTVKQISSSSTFLRMVSTRLSASVPRARFLGMIVAVAMSKSIDKPDKVMDFGVEEIQGEDAQRWLDLVNIRDSIGSLADLPKTEVPPGKMKATSRSTKPARPKRVSVTSQPHSSKVIAIEEVDETEHTGSDEEELGLRPYARPDSDPSDSDDDPTLINRNKPSAPVYITSLIKQLNANDDPSTVELALKTAPSLIRRKANFGDELSSNIIQLAAILVNLQEGMSKEEMHQLRIEALIACLVAKPAVMGPWLAGMYFEGDLSISQRASLLTAMGLGARELAGIDDEIEKQPVSSRTQEGGSSFPSKKLPPHLDSTYATTSAIDMLSTTLSHRTLQPMALEAADKVTGPDILKVRTFSSRMAVAAKEAAKAESRSKRIPKDLHKLLSEALYLPLCSRLTLLLSALSTTPYLANSTLLHPSLLKLSLQTLVVLISTIGPNALQLPMLTRESLLLLTELHTIPSLAHDPIILPPALHLLLTLLDLSVEAGPTAEERLVTDFGHMLAELVSWAAGLAERVPITEVDADPGLGMAMPWTVLVAGIQVKWQEIGRKFQGRMLGLMAGTDFDTF
;
A
#
# COMPACT_ATOMS: atom_id res chain seq x y z
N MET A 1 -25.84 20.31 -31.17
CA MET A 1 -25.12 21.31 -30.34
C MET A 1 -26.02 21.97 -29.31
N GLU A 2 -27.21 22.49 -29.65
CA GLU A 2 -28.10 23.08 -28.62
C GLU A 2 -28.43 22.15 -27.44
N GLU A 3 -28.63 20.85 -27.68
CA GLU A 3 -28.92 19.88 -26.62
C GLU A 3 -27.73 19.64 -25.65
N LEU A 4 -26.49 19.92 -26.06
CA LEU A 4 -25.30 19.84 -25.20
C LEU A 4 -25.16 21.04 -24.26
N ILE A 5 -25.88 22.14 -24.54
CA ILE A 5 -25.77 23.42 -23.81
C ILE A 5 -27.10 23.78 -23.11
N ARG A 6 -28.21 23.11 -23.45
CA ARG A 6 -29.47 23.23 -22.69
C ARG A 6 -29.26 22.77 -21.24
N PRO A 7 -29.52 23.63 -20.24
CA PRO A 7 -29.43 23.21 -18.84
C PRO A 7 -30.54 22.21 -18.56
N ALA A 8 -30.19 20.94 -18.35
CA ALA A 8 -31.11 19.91 -17.89
C ALA A 8 -31.63 20.26 -16.49
N ASN A 9 -32.77 20.95 -16.42
CA ASN A 9 -33.52 21.38 -15.23
C ASN A 9 -32.76 22.24 -14.17
N GLY A 10 -31.46 22.44 -14.31
CA GLY A 10 -30.59 23.04 -13.29
C GLY A 10 -30.76 24.54 -13.00
N ALA A 11 -31.53 25.30 -13.78
CA ALA A 11 -31.60 26.76 -13.65
C ALA A 11 -32.12 27.24 -12.28
N ARG A 12 -33.07 26.51 -11.67
CA ARG A 12 -33.61 26.83 -10.33
C ARG A 12 -32.63 26.43 -9.21
N ASN A 13 -31.87 25.36 -9.43
CA ASN A 13 -30.92 24.79 -8.46
C ASN A 13 -29.60 25.57 -8.43
N PHE A 14 -29.13 26.00 -9.60
CA PHE A 14 -27.99 26.90 -9.77
C PHE A 14 -28.15 28.17 -8.93
N ARG A 15 -29.34 28.79 -8.99
CA ARG A 15 -29.66 29.99 -8.20
C ARG A 15 -29.61 29.72 -6.69
N LYS A 16 -30.19 28.60 -6.22
CA LYS A 16 -30.14 28.18 -4.81
C LYS A 16 -28.71 27.87 -4.32
N ASN A 17 -27.87 27.31 -5.19
CA ASN A 17 -26.46 27.03 -4.89
C ASN A 17 -25.62 28.32 -4.82
N ILE A 18 -25.88 29.28 -5.70
CA ILE A 18 -25.29 30.63 -5.64
C ILE A 18 -25.73 31.35 -4.36
N GLU A 19 -27.02 31.35 -4.02
CA GLU A 19 -27.53 31.99 -2.80
C GLU A 19 -26.89 31.39 -1.53
N LYS A 20 -26.59 30.08 -1.50
CA LYS A 20 -25.78 29.45 -0.44
C LYS A 20 -24.31 29.91 -0.43
N PHE A 21 -23.69 30.07 -1.60
CA PHE A 21 -22.30 30.51 -1.75
C PHE A 21 -22.11 31.97 -1.32
N GLU A 22 -23.02 32.86 -1.73
CA GLU A 22 -23.05 34.28 -1.38
C GLU A 22 -23.21 34.49 0.14
N GLY A 23 -24.01 33.65 0.81
CA GLY A 23 -24.24 33.72 2.25
C GLY A 23 -22.99 33.48 3.13
N LEU A 24 -22.03 32.68 2.66
CA LEU A 24 -20.79 32.40 3.40
C LEU A 24 -19.80 33.57 3.35
N SER A 25 -19.72 34.29 2.23
CA SER A 25 -18.81 35.44 2.08
C SER A 25 -19.17 36.64 2.97
N LEU A 26 -20.37 36.67 3.55
CA LEU A 26 -20.86 37.79 4.35
C LEU A 26 -20.51 37.68 5.85
N GLN A 27 -20.09 36.50 6.35
CA GLN A 27 -19.82 36.31 7.78
C GLN A 27 -18.42 36.80 8.21
N ASP A 28 -17.41 36.71 7.34
CA ASP A 28 -16.03 37.11 7.65
C ASP A 28 -15.77 38.63 7.60
N ALA A 29 -16.76 39.44 7.19
CA ALA A 29 -16.60 40.87 6.93
C ALA A 29 -16.84 41.81 8.13
N THR A 30 -16.71 41.33 9.38
CA THR A 30 -16.98 42.13 10.59
C THR A 30 -15.73 42.80 11.16
N VAL A 31 -15.42 44.00 10.67
CA VAL A 31 -14.31 44.84 11.18
C VAL A 31 -14.65 45.40 12.58
N SER A 32 -13.97 44.91 13.61
CA SER A 32 -14.15 45.34 15.00
C SER A 32 -13.56 46.73 15.27
N ARG A 33 -14.40 47.69 15.70
CA ARG A 33 -13.94 48.93 16.36
C ARG A 33 -13.54 48.63 17.82
N PRO A 34 -12.54 49.33 18.39
CA PRO A 34 -12.17 49.17 19.79
C PRO A 34 -13.17 49.89 20.72
N PRO A 35 -13.70 49.23 21.78
CA PRO A 35 -14.50 49.90 22.79
C PRO A 35 -13.64 50.57 23.86
N SER A 36 -14.04 51.78 24.26
CA SER A 36 -13.43 52.54 25.35
C SER A 36 -13.84 52.03 26.74
N ASN A 37 -12.92 52.08 27.69
CA ASN A 37 -13.19 51.84 29.12
C ASN A 37 -14.37 52.67 29.66
N ARG A 38 -15.30 52.01 30.38
CA ARG A 38 -15.82 52.49 31.68
C ARG A 38 -16.61 51.41 32.42
N SER A 39 -16.22 51.18 33.67
CA SER A 39 -16.91 50.34 34.66
C SER A 39 -18.21 50.96 35.16
N LYS A 40 -19.22 50.13 35.47
CA LYS A 40 -20.24 50.43 36.49
C LYS A 40 -20.54 49.18 37.33
N ILE A 41 -20.80 49.43 38.61
CA ILE A 41 -21.06 48.45 39.67
C ILE A 41 -22.54 48.56 40.08
N SER A 42 -23.17 47.42 40.38
CA SER A 42 -24.41 47.22 41.18
C SER A 42 -24.46 45.71 41.49
N ILE A 43 -24.47 45.14 42.70
CA ILE A 43 -24.97 45.50 44.05
C ILE A 43 -26.49 45.42 44.16
N LEU A 44 -26.96 44.31 44.77
CA LEU A 44 -28.09 44.09 45.73
C LEU A 44 -29.52 44.54 45.31
N ASP A 45 -30.64 43.95 45.75
CA ASP A 45 -30.88 42.79 46.65
C ASP A 45 -32.31 42.21 46.49
N ASP A 46 -32.49 40.98 46.97
CA ASP A 46 -33.65 40.35 47.64
C ASP A 46 -35.11 40.26 47.09
N ASN A 47 -35.75 39.17 47.60
CA ASN A 47 -37.18 38.88 47.78
C ASN A 47 -38.02 38.41 46.56
N SER A 48 -38.93 37.42 46.68
CA SER A 48 -39.25 36.48 47.79
C SER A 48 -40.30 35.39 47.38
N VAL A 49 -40.58 34.45 48.31
CA VAL A 49 -41.81 33.61 48.44
C VAL A 49 -41.95 32.30 47.62
N SER A 50 -41.82 31.17 48.35
CA SER A 50 -42.59 29.89 48.39
C SER A 50 -43.46 29.41 47.21
N ASP A 51 -43.71 28.10 46.97
CA ASP A 51 -43.72 26.97 47.91
C ASP A 51 -43.75 25.57 47.20
N VAL A 52 -43.33 24.49 47.91
CA VAL A 52 -43.84 23.08 47.79
C VAL A 52 -43.62 22.31 46.45
N GLN A 53 -43.13 21.04 46.37
CA GLN A 53 -43.04 19.92 47.34
C GLN A 53 -41.99 18.83 46.96
N SER A 54 -41.71 17.95 47.94
CA SER A 54 -41.11 16.60 47.88
C SER A 54 -39.56 16.45 47.84
N GLU A 55 -39.03 16.05 49.00
CA GLU A 55 -37.67 15.54 49.23
C GLU A 55 -37.72 14.09 49.79
N PRO A 56 -36.60 13.35 49.90
CA PRO A 56 -36.59 11.89 49.96
C PRO A 56 -36.71 11.29 51.37
N PHE A 57 -37.08 10.00 51.44
CA PHE A 57 -37.05 9.23 52.69
C PHE A 57 -35.89 8.22 52.76
N THR A 58 -35.28 8.17 53.94
CA THR A 58 -34.24 7.23 54.37
C THR A 58 -34.83 5.89 54.81
N LEU A 59 -33.99 4.87 55.07
CA LEU A 59 -34.14 3.99 56.25
C LEU A 59 -32.89 3.13 56.58
N ARG A 60 -32.95 2.45 57.73
CA ARG A 60 -31.83 2.02 58.60
C ARG A 60 -31.45 0.51 58.53
N PRO A 61 -30.32 0.10 59.17
CA PRO A 61 -29.85 -1.29 59.25
C PRO A 61 -30.25 -2.05 60.56
N SER A 62 -29.75 -3.30 60.71
CA SER A 62 -29.68 -4.22 61.90
C SER A 62 -30.74 -5.35 61.97
N VAL A 63 -30.58 -6.52 62.64
CA VAL A 63 -29.44 -7.36 63.17
C VAL A 63 -29.98 -8.78 63.54
N GLY A 64 -29.12 -9.83 63.51
CA GLY A 64 -29.31 -11.14 64.20
C GLY A 64 -29.97 -12.26 63.38
N SER A 65 -29.70 -13.57 63.57
CA SER A 65 -28.76 -14.34 64.43
C SER A 65 -28.66 -15.80 63.88
N THR A 66 -27.87 -16.80 64.32
CA THR A 66 -26.95 -17.00 65.47
C THR A 66 -25.91 -18.13 65.18
N GLN A 67 -24.77 -18.13 65.89
CA GLN A 67 -23.81 -19.23 66.21
C GLN A 67 -23.90 -20.63 65.54
N SER A 68 -22.77 -21.09 64.98
CA SER A 68 -22.06 -22.29 65.49
C SER A 68 -20.60 -22.34 65.01
N SER A 69 -19.68 -22.75 65.87
CA SER A 69 -18.24 -22.86 65.60
C SER A 69 -17.79 -24.33 65.66
N VAL A 70 -17.31 -24.88 64.54
CA VAL A 70 -16.64 -26.19 64.54
C VAL A 70 -15.36 -26.15 63.72
N SER A 71 -14.27 -26.42 64.43
CA SER A 71 -12.96 -26.94 64.05
C SER A 71 -12.69 -27.28 62.56
N ALA A 72 -11.54 -26.83 62.08
CA ALA A 72 -10.94 -27.33 60.85
C ALA A 72 -10.48 -28.79 61.01
N GLN A 73 -11.03 -29.69 60.19
CA GLN A 73 -10.43 -30.99 59.88
C GLN A 73 -10.24 -31.12 58.36
N PRO A 74 -9.09 -31.67 57.89
CA PRO A 74 -8.85 -31.85 56.47
C PRO A 74 -9.69 -33.02 55.95
N THR A 75 -10.81 -32.72 55.28
CA THR A 75 -11.61 -33.75 54.61
C THR A 75 -10.92 -34.17 53.31
N ALA A 76 -10.02 -35.15 53.43
CA ALA A 76 -9.47 -35.86 52.30
C ALA A 76 -10.61 -36.53 51.51
N ARG A 77 -11.03 -35.90 50.40
CA ARG A 77 -11.96 -36.50 49.43
C ARG A 77 -11.28 -37.72 48.83
N LYS A 78 -11.62 -38.91 49.31
CA LYS A 78 -11.26 -40.17 48.65
C LYS A 78 -11.91 -40.20 47.27
N HIS A 79 -11.11 -39.92 46.23
CA HIS A 79 -11.53 -40.20 44.86
C HIS A 79 -11.85 -41.69 44.75
N LYS A 80 -13.03 -42.00 44.23
CA LYS A 80 -13.50 -43.37 44.02
C LYS A 80 -12.76 -43.89 42.78
N ARG A 81 -11.58 -44.50 42.95
CA ARG A 81 -10.80 -45.07 41.84
C ARG A 81 -11.70 -46.03 41.05
N HIS A 82 -11.94 -45.69 39.78
CA HIS A 82 -12.54 -46.61 38.82
C HIS A 82 -11.50 -47.69 38.46
N ASP A 83 -11.98 -48.86 38.05
CA ASP A 83 -11.11 -50.01 37.82
C ASP A 83 -10.27 -49.86 36.54
N SER A 84 -9.00 -49.50 36.71
CA SER A 84 -8.02 -49.35 35.64
C SER A 84 -7.25 -50.64 35.32
N THR A 85 -7.52 -51.75 36.01
CA THR A 85 -6.73 -53.00 35.89
C THR A 85 -6.67 -53.53 34.47
N ALA A 86 -7.78 -53.46 33.72
CA ALA A 86 -7.84 -53.86 32.31
C ALA A 86 -6.84 -53.07 31.42
N PHE A 87 -6.66 -51.78 31.68
CA PHE A 87 -5.74 -50.93 30.93
C PHE A 87 -4.28 -51.16 31.33
N LEU A 88 -4.02 -51.32 32.62
CA LEU A 88 -2.69 -51.62 33.18
C LEU A 88 -2.18 -52.99 32.74
N GLN A 89 -3.04 -54.01 32.72
CA GLN A 89 -2.73 -55.38 32.28
C GLN A 89 -2.80 -55.56 30.75
N LYS A 90 -3.25 -54.54 30.00
CA LYS A 90 -3.41 -54.55 28.53
C LYS A 90 -4.32 -55.67 28.01
N SER A 91 -5.38 -56.00 28.76
CA SER A 91 -6.33 -57.07 28.41
C SER A 91 -7.05 -56.83 27.07
N TYR A 92 -7.10 -55.58 26.61
CA TYR A 92 -7.59 -55.18 25.30
C TYR A 92 -6.77 -55.70 24.10
N LEU A 93 -5.63 -56.37 24.32
CA LEU A 93 -4.86 -57.07 23.28
C LEU A 93 -5.19 -58.58 23.18
N ALA A 94 -6.07 -59.10 24.03
CA ALA A 94 -6.56 -60.48 23.94
C ALA A 94 -7.67 -60.61 22.87
N GLU A 95 -7.84 -61.80 22.29
CA GLU A 95 -8.77 -62.07 21.18
C GLU A 95 -10.25 -61.79 21.50
N THR A 96 -10.62 -61.62 22.77
CA THR A 96 -11.97 -61.28 23.23
C THR A 96 -11.97 -60.00 24.07
N ALA A 97 -11.68 -58.86 23.46
CA ALA A 97 -11.81 -57.55 24.11
C ALA A 97 -13.28 -57.22 24.43
N SER A 98 -13.55 -56.66 25.62
CA SER A 98 -14.93 -56.33 26.04
C SER A 98 -15.44 -55.03 25.39
N ALA A 99 -16.70 -55.04 24.96
CA ALA A 99 -17.34 -53.89 24.31
C ALA A 99 -17.53 -52.65 25.22
N SER A 100 -17.26 -52.78 26.52
CA SER A 100 -17.31 -51.70 27.52
C SER A 100 -16.07 -50.81 27.55
N LEU A 101 -14.90 -51.31 27.08
CA LEU A 101 -13.60 -50.65 27.23
C LEU A 101 -13.58 -49.14 26.83
N PRO A 102 -14.26 -48.68 25.77
CA PRO A 102 -14.32 -47.24 25.46
C PRO A 102 -15.12 -46.41 26.47
N ASP A 103 -16.16 -46.98 27.08
CA ASP A 103 -16.96 -46.31 28.12
C ASP A 103 -16.22 -46.34 29.47
N ASP A 104 -15.51 -47.43 29.77
CA ASP A 104 -14.64 -47.55 30.95
C ASP A 104 -13.50 -46.51 30.89
N ALA A 105 -12.86 -46.36 29.72
CA ALA A 105 -11.86 -45.30 29.47
C ALA A 105 -12.44 -43.88 29.64
N ARG A 106 -13.71 -43.65 29.24
CA ARG A 106 -14.38 -42.35 29.43
C ARG A 106 -14.57 -42.01 30.91
N GLU A 107 -15.08 -42.95 31.72
CA GLU A 107 -15.29 -42.70 33.14
C GLU A 107 -13.96 -42.56 33.92
N ILE A 108 -12.90 -43.30 33.54
CA ILE A 108 -11.56 -43.12 34.12
C ILE A 108 -11.03 -41.71 33.83
N LEU A 109 -11.06 -41.23 32.57
CA LEU A 109 -10.60 -39.88 32.22
C LEU A 109 -11.41 -38.77 32.91
N LYS A 110 -12.71 -39.01 33.15
CA LYS A 110 -13.61 -38.10 33.85
C LYS A 110 -13.40 -38.06 35.37
N SER A 111 -12.79 -39.10 35.94
CA SER A 111 -12.54 -39.21 37.39
C SER A 111 -11.29 -38.48 37.90
N GLN A 112 -10.55 -37.80 37.00
CA GLN A 112 -9.21 -37.22 37.20
C GLN A 112 -8.19 -38.31 37.61
N PRO A 113 -7.73 -39.12 36.64
CA PRO A 113 -6.92 -40.31 36.92
C PRO A 113 -5.47 -39.97 37.30
N ASP A 114 -4.86 -40.84 38.10
CA ASP A 114 -3.44 -40.75 38.45
C ASP A 114 -2.55 -40.89 37.19
N ARG A 115 -1.30 -40.41 37.27
CA ARG A 115 -0.36 -40.40 36.12
C ARG A 115 -0.18 -41.75 35.44
N GLU A 116 -0.20 -42.85 36.19
CA GLU A 116 -0.06 -44.21 35.66
C GLU A 116 -1.32 -44.68 34.93
N ASP A 117 -2.50 -44.43 35.51
CA ASP A 117 -3.80 -44.74 34.90
C ASP A 117 -4.02 -43.92 33.61
N LEU A 118 -3.66 -42.63 33.64
CA LEU A 118 -3.70 -41.75 32.46
C LEU A 118 -2.76 -42.25 31.35
N ALA A 119 -1.55 -42.69 31.70
CA ALA A 119 -0.62 -43.27 30.74
C ALA A 119 -1.17 -44.57 30.12
N ALA A 120 -1.80 -45.42 30.92
CA ALA A 120 -2.40 -46.68 30.45
C ALA A 120 -3.60 -46.44 29.51
N VAL A 121 -4.50 -45.51 29.84
CA VAL A 121 -5.64 -45.14 28.97
C VAL A 121 -5.17 -44.45 27.69
N LEU A 122 -4.21 -43.53 27.76
CA LEU A 122 -3.63 -42.92 26.55
C LEU A 122 -2.84 -43.93 25.69
N GLN A 123 -2.22 -44.94 26.30
CA GLN A 123 -1.59 -46.06 25.58
C GLN A 123 -2.62 -46.95 24.86
N TYR A 124 -3.75 -47.24 25.49
CA TYR A 124 -4.89 -47.92 24.84
C TYR A 124 -5.36 -47.11 23.62
N LEU A 125 -5.70 -45.82 23.79
CA LEU A 125 -6.15 -45.00 22.67
C LEU A 125 -5.11 -44.89 21.54
N GLN A 126 -3.82 -44.83 21.87
CA GLN A 126 -2.74 -44.88 20.88
C GLN A 126 -2.64 -46.22 20.16
N TYR A 127 -2.83 -47.35 20.84
CA TYR A 127 -2.85 -48.67 20.18
C TYR A 127 -4.06 -48.88 19.26
N GLY A 128 -5.18 -48.21 19.53
CA GLY A 128 -6.30 -48.09 18.60
C GLY A 128 -5.99 -47.27 17.36
N ILE A 129 -5.20 -46.20 17.50
CA ILE A 129 -4.69 -45.41 16.37
C ILE A 129 -3.68 -46.24 15.55
N ASP A 130 -2.83 -47.02 16.20
CA ASP A 130 -1.86 -47.94 15.58
C ASP A 130 -2.53 -49.18 14.92
N GLY A 131 -3.85 -49.35 15.06
CA GLY A 131 -4.61 -50.46 14.47
C GLY A 131 -4.44 -51.82 15.17
N ARG A 132 -4.08 -51.84 16.45
CA ARG A 132 -3.88 -53.08 17.23
C ARG A 132 -5.16 -53.64 17.87
N HIS A 133 -6.25 -52.88 17.85
CA HIS A 133 -7.58 -53.29 18.29
C HIS A 133 -8.66 -52.43 17.61
N ASP A 134 -9.91 -52.88 17.65
CA ASP A 134 -11.00 -52.34 16.82
C ASP A 134 -11.40 -50.89 17.10
N PHE A 135 -11.25 -50.41 18.34
CA PHE A 135 -11.65 -49.03 18.69
C PHE A 135 -10.56 -48.00 18.33
N ASN A 136 -10.89 -47.03 17.47
CA ASN A 136 -10.01 -45.91 17.13
C ASN A 136 -10.67 -44.55 17.38
N VAL A 137 -10.07 -43.75 18.26
CA VAL A 137 -10.59 -42.44 18.72
C VAL A 137 -10.63 -41.36 17.63
N ARG A 138 -9.90 -41.53 16.51
CA ARG A 138 -9.93 -40.58 15.38
C ARG A 138 -11.12 -40.78 14.45
N VAL A 139 -11.79 -41.94 14.51
CA VAL A 139 -12.98 -42.21 13.69
C VAL A 139 -14.17 -41.42 14.26
N PRO A 140 -14.86 -40.58 13.47
CA PRO A 140 -16.02 -39.83 13.93
C PRO A 140 -17.14 -40.76 14.40
N GLY A 141 -17.51 -40.67 15.68
CA GLY A 141 -18.56 -41.49 16.28
C GLY A 141 -18.88 -41.05 17.71
N PRO A 142 -20.04 -41.42 18.27
CA PRO A 142 -20.53 -40.87 19.53
C PRO A 142 -19.61 -41.18 20.72
N LYS A 143 -19.11 -42.42 20.84
CA LYS A 143 -18.17 -42.79 21.92
C LYS A 143 -16.83 -42.03 21.80
N ALA A 144 -16.28 -41.92 20.60
CA ALA A 144 -15.04 -41.19 20.34
C ALA A 144 -15.18 -39.69 20.68
N SER A 145 -16.24 -39.04 20.20
CA SER A 145 -16.52 -37.62 20.50
C SER A 145 -16.73 -37.35 21.99
N GLN A 146 -17.34 -38.28 22.73
CA GLN A 146 -17.48 -38.16 24.20
C GLN A 146 -16.14 -38.26 24.91
N ILE A 147 -15.28 -39.22 24.56
CA ILE A 147 -13.92 -39.36 25.11
C ILE A 147 -13.11 -38.09 24.83
N VAL A 148 -13.10 -37.63 23.57
CA VAL A 148 -12.42 -36.40 23.15
C VAL A 148 -12.91 -35.17 23.91
N ASN A 149 -14.22 -35.04 24.11
CA ASN A 149 -14.79 -33.94 24.89
C ASN A 149 -14.35 -33.99 26.37
N VAL A 150 -14.28 -35.17 27.00
CA VAL A 150 -13.72 -35.33 28.36
C VAL A 150 -12.23 -34.96 28.38
N MET A 151 -11.45 -35.37 27.38
CA MET A 151 -10.03 -35.01 27.27
C MET A 151 -9.84 -33.48 27.20
N VAL A 152 -10.66 -32.79 26.42
CA VAL A 152 -10.60 -31.32 26.29
C VAL A 152 -11.12 -30.57 27.52
N THR A 153 -12.19 -31.07 28.16
CA THR A 153 -12.88 -30.37 29.26
C THR A 153 -12.38 -30.72 30.66
N VAL A 154 -11.70 -31.85 30.83
CA VAL A 154 -11.18 -32.33 32.12
C VAL A 154 -9.67 -32.57 32.07
N THR A 155 -9.18 -33.38 31.12
CA THR A 155 -7.77 -33.84 31.13
C THR A 155 -6.77 -32.74 30.77
N ILE A 156 -7.08 -31.85 29.81
CA ILE A 156 -6.22 -30.68 29.50
C ILE A 156 -6.10 -29.73 30.72
N PRO A 157 -7.20 -29.21 31.32
CA PRO A 157 -7.12 -28.33 32.50
C PRO A 157 -6.27 -28.90 33.64
N ASP A 158 -6.34 -30.21 33.86
CA ASP A 158 -5.77 -30.90 35.01
C ASP A 158 -4.26 -31.21 34.83
N GLN A 159 -3.85 -31.62 33.62
CA GLN A 159 -2.52 -32.21 33.38
C GLN A 159 -1.62 -31.37 32.48
N TRP A 160 -2.16 -30.43 31.69
CA TRP A 160 -1.39 -29.74 30.66
C TRP A 160 -0.28 -28.83 31.21
N LEU A 161 -0.50 -28.20 32.38
CA LEU A 161 0.50 -27.39 33.07
C LEU A 161 1.84 -28.13 33.29
N HIS A 162 1.79 -29.44 33.52
CA HIS A 162 2.98 -30.28 33.67
C HIS A 162 3.58 -30.70 32.32
N LEU A 163 2.74 -30.93 31.30
CA LEU A 163 3.15 -31.34 29.95
C LEU A 163 3.64 -30.18 29.07
N ARG A 164 3.36 -28.92 29.43
CA ARG A 164 3.76 -27.71 28.67
C ARG A 164 5.26 -27.43 28.68
N ARG A 165 6.00 -27.90 29.69
CA ARG A 165 7.46 -27.65 29.86
C ARG A 165 8.29 -28.15 28.66
N SER A 166 9.43 -27.52 28.40
CA SER A 166 10.41 -27.97 27.38
C SER A 166 11.15 -29.23 27.82
N ASP A 167 11.48 -29.31 29.11
CA ASP A 167 12.42 -30.28 29.67
C ASP A 167 11.65 -31.49 30.23
N LEU A 168 11.02 -32.25 29.33
CA LEU A 168 10.17 -33.39 29.68
C LEU A 168 10.97 -34.69 29.87
N SER A 169 10.58 -35.48 30.87
CA SER A 169 10.97 -36.89 30.95
C SER A 169 10.51 -37.66 29.70
N LYS A 170 11.19 -38.75 29.34
CA LYS A 170 10.80 -39.61 28.22
C LYS A 170 9.35 -40.12 28.35
N SER A 171 8.91 -40.42 29.58
CA SER A 171 7.53 -40.78 29.92
C SER A 171 6.53 -39.67 29.58
N ASP A 172 6.83 -38.45 30.04
CA ASP A 172 5.92 -37.30 29.97
C ASP A 172 5.87 -36.74 28.54
N ALA A 173 6.98 -36.82 27.80
CA ALA A 173 7.04 -36.56 26.36
C ALA A 173 6.20 -37.56 25.55
N GLN A 174 6.22 -38.86 25.91
CA GLN A 174 5.38 -39.87 25.29
C GLN A 174 3.89 -39.64 25.63
N MET A 175 3.56 -39.32 26.89
CA MET A 175 2.20 -39.00 27.32
C MET A 175 1.64 -37.78 26.56
N ARG A 176 2.42 -36.68 26.46
CA ARG A 176 2.09 -35.50 25.65
C ARG A 176 1.85 -35.88 24.18
N ARG A 177 2.70 -36.74 23.61
CA ARG A 177 2.55 -37.19 22.21
C ARG A 177 1.29 -38.02 22.00
N SER A 178 0.96 -38.96 22.88
CA SER A 178 -0.27 -39.75 22.80
C SER A 178 -1.52 -38.88 22.96
N LEU A 179 -1.50 -37.92 23.91
CA LEU A 179 -2.58 -36.95 24.10
C LEU A 179 -2.83 -36.11 22.84
N LEU A 180 -1.78 -35.52 22.28
CA LEU A 180 -1.85 -34.74 21.03
C LEU A 180 -2.30 -35.62 19.84
N ASN A 181 -1.82 -36.87 19.75
CA ASN A 181 -2.23 -37.81 18.70
C ASN A 181 -3.71 -38.17 18.74
N CYS A 182 -4.33 -38.25 19.93
CA CYS A 182 -5.77 -38.49 20.08
C CYS A 182 -6.60 -37.26 19.69
N LEU A 183 -6.12 -36.06 20.06
CA LEU A 183 -6.76 -34.78 19.72
C LEU A 183 -6.55 -34.36 18.26
N ASN A 184 -5.59 -34.96 17.56
CA ASN A 184 -5.37 -34.79 16.12
C ASN A 184 -6.45 -35.54 15.30
N SER A 185 -7.69 -35.08 15.42
CA SER A 185 -8.89 -35.59 14.75
C SER A 185 -9.88 -34.45 14.51
N VAL A 186 -10.85 -34.65 13.61
CA VAL A 186 -11.89 -33.65 13.32
C VAL A 186 -12.71 -33.32 14.57
N ALA A 187 -13.05 -34.34 15.37
CA ALA A 187 -13.73 -34.15 16.65
C ALA A 187 -12.85 -33.40 17.67
N GLY A 188 -11.54 -33.68 17.70
CA GLY A 188 -10.59 -33.00 18.59
C GLY A 188 -10.41 -31.52 18.29
N LEU A 189 -10.19 -31.17 17.01
CA LEU A 189 -10.11 -29.77 16.57
C LEU A 189 -11.41 -29.02 16.84
N GLY A 190 -12.57 -29.64 16.55
CA GLY A 190 -13.89 -29.05 16.83
C GLY A 190 -14.15 -28.84 18.33
N ALA A 191 -13.83 -29.81 19.17
CA ALA A 191 -14.00 -29.71 20.62
C ALA A 191 -13.07 -28.65 21.25
N LEU A 192 -11.80 -28.59 20.84
CA LEU A 192 -10.85 -27.55 21.27
C LEU A 192 -11.38 -26.15 20.91
N LEU A 193 -11.79 -25.94 19.67
CA LEU A 193 -12.31 -24.66 19.19
C LEU A 193 -13.61 -24.25 19.92
N MET A 194 -14.51 -25.20 20.16
CA MET A 194 -15.74 -24.96 20.94
C MET A 194 -15.42 -24.59 22.40
N GLN A 195 -14.47 -25.29 23.04
CA GLN A 195 -14.07 -25.00 24.42
C GLN A 195 -13.34 -23.66 24.53
N ILE A 196 -12.48 -23.30 23.58
CA ILE A 196 -11.83 -21.98 23.52
C ILE A 196 -12.89 -20.86 23.44
N ARG A 197 -13.85 -20.96 22.50
CA ARG A 197 -14.97 -20.01 22.41
C ARG A 197 -15.74 -19.88 23.73
N ARG A 198 -16.05 -21.03 24.35
CA ARG A 198 -16.79 -21.09 25.62
C ARG A 198 -16.02 -20.39 26.74
N VAL A 199 -14.78 -20.81 27.02
CA VAL A 199 -13.94 -20.24 28.08
C VAL A 199 -13.81 -18.73 27.89
N PHE A 200 -13.44 -18.29 26.70
CA PHE A 200 -13.30 -16.87 26.34
C PHE A 200 -14.58 -16.05 26.59
N SER A 201 -15.76 -16.59 26.25
CA SER A 201 -17.05 -15.93 26.49
C SER A 201 -17.48 -15.87 27.95
N THR A 202 -16.92 -16.72 28.82
CA THR A 202 -17.31 -16.83 30.23
C THR A 202 -16.37 -16.14 31.22
N THR A 203 -15.17 -15.71 30.80
CA THR A 203 -14.18 -15.07 31.67
C THR A 203 -14.20 -13.54 31.54
N PRO A 204 -14.60 -12.79 32.58
CA PRO A 204 -14.90 -11.35 32.46
C PRO A 204 -13.69 -10.42 32.20
N ASN A 205 -12.46 -10.93 32.30
CA ASN A 205 -11.23 -10.21 31.92
C ASN A 205 -10.46 -10.87 30.76
N HIS A 206 -11.02 -11.92 30.13
CA HIS A 206 -10.41 -12.79 29.10
C HIS A 206 -9.06 -13.49 29.45
N GLU A 207 -8.30 -13.03 30.44
CA GLU A 207 -7.14 -13.75 31.00
C GLU A 207 -7.59 -14.99 31.78
N SER A 208 -7.23 -16.18 31.28
CA SER A 208 -7.26 -17.41 32.09
C SER A 208 -6.18 -18.39 31.63
N PRO A 209 -5.42 -19.02 32.53
CA PRO A 209 -4.34 -19.94 32.15
C PRO A 209 -4.86 -21.16 31.35
N LEU A 210 -6.12 -21.52 31.54
CA LEU A 210 -6.81 -22.54 30.75
C LEU A 210 -6.94 -22.16 29.26
N LEU A 211 -7.15 -20.87 28.97
CA LEU A 211 -7.25 -20.37 27.60
C LEU A 211 -5.89 -20.44 26.91
N ASP A 212 -4.82 -19.97 27.57
CA ASP A 212 -3.42 -20.11 27.12
C ASP A 212 -3.10 -21.58 26.79
N ASP A 213 -3.45 -22.49 27.70
CA ASP A 213 -3.15 -23.90 27.58
C ASP A 213 -3.91 -24.53 26.40
N LEU A 214 -5.20 -24.26 26.24
CA LEU A 214 -6.00 -24.73 25.08
C LEU A 214 -5.49 -24.17 23.74
N ILE A 215 -5.11 -22.88 23.69
CA ILE A 215 -4.50 -22.25 22.50
C ILE A 215 -3.15 -22.92 22.20
N SER A 216 -2.33 -23.20 23.21
CA SER A 216 -1.05 -23.89 23.03
C SER A 216 -1.21 -25.33 22.51
N VAL A 217 -2.22 -26.06 22.97
CA VAL A 217 -2.57 -27.39 22.46
C VAL A 217 -2.95 -27.32 20.98
N LEU A 218 -3.84 -26.40 20.61
CA LEU A 218 -4.28 -26.22 19.22
C LEU A 218 -3.11 -25.82 18.31
N SER A 219 -2.26 -24.89 18.77
CA SER A 219 -1.04 -24.48 18.07
C SER A 219 -0.11 -25.67 17.85
N LEU A 220 0.13 -26.51 18.86
CA LEU A 220 0.98 -27.70 18.75
C LEU A 220 0.42 -28.78 17.80
N ILE A 221 -0.90 -29.01 17.80
CA ILE A 221 -1.55 -29.98 16.88
C ILE A 221 -1.38 -29.55 15.42
N LEU A 222 -1.54 -28.25 15.14
CA LEU A 222 -1.47 -27.71 13.79
C LEU A 222 -0.03 -27.34 13.37
N SER A 223 0.89 -27.16 14.30
CA SER A 223 2.26 -26.72 14.03
C SER A 223 3.02 -27.64 13.06
N GLY A 224 3.88 -27.03 12.24
CA GLY A 224 4.68 -27.73 11.24
C GLY A 224 3.96 -27.89 9.89
N SER A 225 4.61 -28.65 8.99
CA SER A 225 4.23 -28.76 7.58
C SER A 225 3.51 -30.05 7.19
N HIS A 226 3.37 -31.03 8.09
CA HIS A 226 2.80 -32.36 7.75
C HIS A 226 1.40 -32.58 8.32
N ALA A 227 0.76 -31.58 8.93
CA ALA A 227 -0.57 -31.72 9.53
C ALA A 227 -1.62 -32.12 8.49
N LEU A 228 -1.68 -31.42 7.35
CA LEU A 228 -2.59 -31.75 6.25
C LEU A 228 -2.30 -33.13 5.63
N ARG A 229 -1.01 -33.48 5.51
CA ARG A 229 -0.59 -34.81 5.02
C ARG A 229 -1.06 -35.93 5.95
N GLY A 230 -1.03 -35.71 7.27
CA GLY A 230 -1.54 -36.62 8.29
C GLY A 230 -3.03 -36.89 8.11
N PHE A 231 -3.86 -35.84 8.06
CA PHE A 231 -5.29 -35.96 7.79
C PHE A 231 -5.61 -36.65 6.46
N LEU A 232 -4.78 -36.45 5.44
CA LEU A 232 -4.95 -37.11 4.14
C LEU A 232 -4.66 -38.61 4.21
N SER A 233 -3.67 -39.07 4.99
CA SER A 233 -3.51 -40.50 5.29
C SER A 233 -4.70 -41.05 6.06
N ASP A 234 -5.15 -40.34 7.11
CA ASP A 234 -6.26 -40.78 7.95
C ASP A 234 -7.56 -40.93 7.14
N ALA A 235 -7.80 -40.04 6.16
CA ALA A 235 -8.94 -40.19 5.24
C ALA A 235 -8.93 -41.51 4.46
N PHE A 236 -7.77 -42.02 4.04
CA PHE A 236 -7.68 -43.26 3.24
C PHE A 236 -7.46 -44.52 4.08
N SER A 237 -6.89 -44.42 5.27
CA SER A 237 -6.71 -45.56 6.18
C SER A 237 -7.99 -45.87 6.98
N LEU A 238 -8.72 -44.85 7.45
CA LEU A 238 -9.90 -45.03 8.30
C LEU A 238 -11.17 -45.33 7.49
N PHE A 239 -11.29 -44.85 6.24
CA PHE A 239 -12.52 -44.97 5.46
C PHE A 239 -12.32 -45.67 4.12
N LYS A 240 -12.94 -46.84 3.98
CA LYS A 240 -12.99 -47.62 2.73
C LYS A 240 -13.93 -46.99 1.69
N THR A 241 -15.08 -46.46 2.12
CA THR A 241 -16.12 -45.88 1.25
C THR A 241 -15.81 -44.44 0.85
N GLU A 242 -15.92 -44.11 -0.44
CA GLU A 242 -15.59 -42.78 -0.95
C GLU A 242 -16.49 -41.66 -0.39
N THR A 243 -17.78 -41.92 -0.18
CA THR A 243 -18.72 -40.95 0.41
C THR A 243 -18.25 -40.49 1.78
N HIS A 244 -17.82 -41.42 2.64
CA HIS A 244 -17.33 -41.11 4.00
C HIS A 244 -16.01 -40.31 3.93
N ARG A 245 -15.11 -40.64 2.99
CA ARG A 245 -13.90 -39.84 2.72
C ARG A 245 -14.22 -38.41 2.35
N ARG A 246 -15.17 -38.20 1.42
CA ARG A 246 -15.59 -36.86 0.98
C ARG A 246 -16.19 -36.04 2.12
N VAL A 247 -17.07 -36.62 2.94
CA VAL A 247 -17.68 -35.93 4.09
C VAL A 247 -16.62 -35.56 5.15
N PHE A 248 -15.76 -36.51 5.53
CA PHE A 248 -14.65 -36.27 6.46
C PHE A 248 -13.72 -35.15 5.97
N TRP A 249 -13.37 -35.17 4.68
CA TRP A 249 -12.50 -34.17 4.08
C TRP A 249 -13.16 -32.80 3.92
N GLN A 250 -14.47 -32.74 3.67
CA GLN A 250 -15.23 -31.48 3.67
C GLN A 250 -15.19 -30.81 5.04
N GLU A 251 -15.32 -31.57 6.13
CA GLU A 251 -15.25 -30.97 7.47
C GLU A 251 -13.83 -30.48 7.79
N ILE A 252 -12.77 -31.23 7.45
CA ILE A 252 -11.37 -30.76 7.54
C ILE A 252 -11.16 -29.48 6.71
N THR A 253 -11.64 -29.48 5.47
CA THR A 253 -11.54 -28.33 4.57
C THR A 253 -12.25 -27.12 5.15
N SER A 254 -13.41 -27.32 5.80
CA SER A 254 -14.15 -26.24 6.48
C SER A 254 -13.43 -25.71 7.73
N LEU A 255 -12.77 -26.58 8.50
CA LEU A 255 -12.02 -26.21 9.70
C LEU A 255 -10.75 -25.44 9.36
N LEU A 256 -9.93 -25.99 8.46
CA LEU A 256 -8.61 -25.46 8.10
C LEU A 256 -8.70 -24.33 7.07
N ALA A 257 -9.42 -24.53 5.95
CA ALA A 257 -9.45 -23.61 4.82
C ALA A 257 -10.78 -22.85 4.67
N GLY A 258 -11.82 -23.19 5.45
CA GLY A 258 -13.12 -22.51 5.50
C GLY A 258 -13.22 -21.49 6.63
N SER A 259 -12.10 -20.87 7.00
CA SER A 259 -11.92 -19.83 8.05
C SER A 259 -12.44 -20.13 9.47
N LYS A 260 -13.03 -21.29 9.78
CA LYS A 260 -13.55 -21.62 11.11
C LYS A 260 -12.50 -21.44 12.22
N ILE A 261 -11.29 -22.00 12.07
CA ILE A 261 -10.21 -21.84 13.06
C ILE A 261 -9.68 -20.40 13.06
N LEU A 262 -9.24 -19.91 11.89
CA LEU A 262 -8.65 -18.58 11.73
C LEU A 262 -9.53 -17.46 12.32
N SER A 263 -10.82 -17.40 11.96
CA SER A 263 -11.74 -16.36 12.46
C SER A 263 -11.88 -16.38 13.99
N THR A 264 -11.88 -17.57 14.60
CA THR A 264 -11.99 -17.70 16.07
C THR A 264 -10.71 -17.32 16.79
N MET A 265 -9.56 -17.72 16.26
CA MET A 265 -8.27 -17.39 16.87
C MET A 265 -7.94 -15.90 16.65
N ALA A 266 -8.30 -15.33 15.50
CA ALA A 266 -8.20 -13.88 15.26
C ALA A 266 -9.05 -13.08 16.25
N HIS A 267 -10.31 -13.47 16.48
CA HIS A 267 -11.18 -12.82 17.48
C HIS A 267 -10.61 -12.94 18.90
N VAL A 268 -10.19 -14.14 19.31
CA VAL A 268 -9.67 -14.38 20.68
C VAL A 268 -8.36 -13.64 20.91
N LEU A 269 -7.41 -13.73 19.97
CA LEU A 269 -6.08 -13.11 20.11
C LEU A 269 -6.11 -11.59 19.96
N ALA A 270 -7.04 -11.03 19.17
CA ALA A 270 -7.22 -9.57 19.08
C ALA A 270 -7.65 -8.96 20.42
N SER A 271 -8.51 -9.64 21.19
CA SER A 271 -8.94 -9.21 22.53
C SER A 271 -7.89 -9.43 23.64
N LEU A 272 -6.78 -10.10 23.34
CA LEU A 272 -5.71 -10.43 24.31
C LEU A 272 -4.41 -9.64 24.05
N ARG A 273 -4.45 -8.68 23.10
CA ARG A 273 -3.26 -8.10 22.47
C ARG A 273 -2.47 -7.12 23.35
N ASP A 274 -3.06 -6.59 24.42
CA ASP A 274 -2.34 -5.75 25.40
C ASP A 274 -1.30 -6.53 26.25
N SER A 275 -1.17 -7.85 26.05
CA SER A 275 -0.26 -8.75 26.77
C SER A 275 0.74 -9.48 25.84
N ASP A 276 1.37 -8.73 24.93
CA ASP A 276 2.15 -9.23 23.77
C ASP A 276 3.15 -10.38 24.05
N VAL A 277 3.78 -10.46 25.22
CA VAL A 277 4.85 -11.44 25.51
C VAL A 277 4.35 -12.89 25.66
N ARG A 278 3.07 -13.13 26.02
CA ARG A 278 2.61 -14.49 26.37
C ARG A 278 2.24 -15.38 25.17
N TYR A 279 1.91 -14.78 24.02
CA TYR A 279 1.26 -15.49 22.91
C TYR A 279 2.08 -15.59 21.61
N GLU A 280 3.30 -15.05 21.57
CA GLU A 280 4.14 -14.96 20.36
C GLU A 280 4.22 -16.28 19.56
N ALA A 281 4.44 -17.42 20.23
CA ALA A 281 4.52 -18.74 19.60
C ALA A 281 3.18 -19.29 19.02
N SER A 282 2.04 -18.67 19.33
CA SER A 282 0.70 -19.06 18.84
C SER A 282 -0.03 -17.95 18.08
N ALA A 283 0.57 -16.75 18.00
CA ALA A 283 0.00 -15.59 17.29
C ALA A 283 -0.32 -15.88 15.81
N TRP A 284 0.46 -16.76 15.18
CA TRP A 284 0.28 -17.21 13.79
C TRP A 284 -1.10 -17.84 13.50
N LEU A 285 -1.81 -18.34 14.52
CA LEU A 285 -3.17 -18.89 14.36
C LEU A 285 -4.22 -17.81 14.11
N GLY A 286 -4.01 -16.59 14.63
CA GLY A 286 -4.88 -15.43 14.45
C GLY A 286 -4.41 -14.48 13.35
N ASP A 287 -3.10 -14.43 13.06
CA ASP A 287 -2.57 -13.70 11.91
C ASP A 287 -2.88 -14.46 10.61
N ALA A 288 -3.84 -13.93 9.86
CA ALA A 288 -4.29 -14.51 8.60
C ALA A 288 -3.21 -14.58 7.51
N ARG A 289 -2.18 -13.73 7.54
CA ARG A 289 -1.04 -13.80 6.61
C ARG A 289 -0.19 -15.03 6.95
N GLN A 290 0.20 -15.19 8.21
CA GLN A 290 1.00 -16.33 8.68
C GLN A 290 0.23 -17.65 8.57
N TYR A 291 -1.05 -17.67 8.91
CA TYR A 291 -1.92 -18.84 8.75
C TYR A 291 -2.03 -19.28 7.27
N SER A 292 -2.12 -18.32 6.35
CA SER A 292 -2.18 -18.62 4.90
C SER A 292 -0.84 -19.16 4.36
N GLN A 293 0.30 -18.68 4.87
CA GLN A 293 1.62 -19.28 4.59
C GLN A 293 1.71 -20.70 5.15
N TRP A 294 1.26 -20.93 6.39
CA TRP A 294 1.23 -22.26 6.99
C TRP A 294 0.37 -23.25 6.17
N LEU A 295 -0.79 -22.81 5.68
CA LEU A 295 -1.67 -23.61 4.83
C LEU A 295 -0.99 -23.94 3.49
N ALA A 296 -0.35 -22.97 2.84
CA ALA A 296 0.42 -23.18 1.61
C ALA A 296 1.59 -24.17 1.81
N ARG A 297 2.34 -24.03 2.91
CA ARG A 297 3.40 -24.97 3.30
C ARG A 297 2.86 -26.39 3.47
N ASN A 298 1.72 -26.56 4.13
CA ASN A 298 1.08 -27.88 4.32
C ASN A 298 0.53 -28.48 3.01
N ILE A 299 0.00 -27.66 2.09
CA ILE A 299 -0.43 -28.14 0.76
C ILE A 299 0.78 -28.56 -0.08
N SER A 300 1.83 -27.73 -0.12
CA SER A 300 3.04 -28.00 -0.89
C SER A 300 3.74 -29.28 -0.43
N THR A 301 4.05 -29.44 0.87
CA THR A 301 4.69 -30.67 1.39
C THR A 301 3.81 -31.90 1.21
N ALA A 302 2.50 -31.82 1.44
CA ALA A 302 1.60 -32.93 1.18
C ALA A 302 1.62 -33.33 -0.30
N ALA A 303 1.71 -32.38 -1.23
CA ALA A 303 1.81 -32.66 -2.66
C ALA A 303 3.19 -33.19 -3.08
N VAL A 304 4.28 -32.75 -2.43
CA VAL A 304 5.63 -33.31 -2.60
C VAL A 304 5.69 -34.76 -2.12
N ASP A 305 5.09 -35.08 -0.97
CA ASP A 305 5.03 -36.46 -0.43
C ASP A 305 4.21 -37.42 -1.32
N LEU A 306 3.34 -36.90 -2.20
CA LEU A 306 2.57 -37.68 -3.17
C LEU A 306 3.25 -37.81 -4.55
N HIS A 307 4.35 -37.09 -4.77
CA HIS A 307 5.09 -37.10 -6.03
C HIS A 307 5.80 -38.46 -6.22
N GLY A 308 5.45 -39.18 -7.28
CA GLY A 308 6.13 -40.42 -7.69
C GLY A 308 5.43 -41.74 -7.33
N ALA A 309 4.20 -41.72 -6.81
CA ALA A 309 3.39 -42.93 -6.60
C ALA A 309 2.15 -42.99 -7.52
N ASN A 310 1.71 -44.21 -7.80
CA ASN A 310 0.77 -44.62 -8.87
C ASN A 310 -0.61 -43.90 -8.89
N GLN A 311 -1.40 -44.21 -9.93
CA GLN A 311 -2.77 -43.72 -10.21
C GLN A 311 -3.71 -43.55 -8.98
N ALA A 312 -3.54 -44.35 -7.93
CA ALA A 312 -4.24 -44.21 -6.65
C ALA A 312 -4.11 -42.79 -6.02
N ASN A 313 -3.01 -42.08 -6.29
CA ASN A 313 -2.77 -40.73 -5.77
C ASN A 313 -3.65 -39.65 -6.42
N SER A 314 -4.29 -39.91 -7.57
CA SER A 314 -5.18 -38.93 -8.22
C SER A 314 -6.33 -38.49 -7.30
N ALA A 315 -6.94 -39.42 -6.58
CA ALA A 315 -7.97 -39.12 -5.60
C ALA A 315 -7.46 -38.26 -4.42
N GLN A 316 -6.21 -38.47 -3.99
CA GLN A 316 -5.57 -37.70 -2.92
C GLN A 316 -5.22 -36.28 -3.38
N VAL A 317 -4.71 -36.11 -4.60
CA VAL A 317 -4.46 -34.81 -5.23
C VAL A 317 -5.76 -34.03 -5.41
N ASN A 318 -6.85 -34.67 -5.86
CA ASN A 318 -8.16 -34.02 -5.99
C ASN A 318 -8.70 -33.48 -4.64
N LEU A 319 -8.43 -34.18 -3.53
CA LEU A 319 -8.80 -33.72 -2.20
C LEU A 319 -7.91 -32.55 -1.74
N LEU A 320 -6.59 -32.58 -1.99
CA LEU A 320 -5.71 -31.42 -1.77
C LEU A 320 -6.13 -30.20 -2.60
N CYS A 321 -6.56 -30.40 -3.84
CA CYS A 321 -7.09 -29.35 -4.71
C CYS A 321 -8.35 -28.68 -4.12
N GLN A 322 -9.21 -29.41 -3.41
CA GLN A 322 -10.36 -28.81 -2.71
C GLN A 322 -9.93 -27.89 -1.57
N VAL A 323 -8.87 -28.26 -0.83
CA VAL A 323 -8.29 -27.42 0.24
C VAL A 323 -7.61 -26.19 -0.34
N LEU A 324 -6.86 -26.34 -1.44
CA LEU A 324 -6.26 -25.22 -2.17
C LEU A 324 -7.34 -24.26 -2.66
N LYS A 325 -8.38 -24.76 -3.35
CA LYS A 325 -9.51 -23.96 -3.82
C LYS A 325 -10.17 -23.16 -2.69
N ARG A 326 -10.43 -23.79 -1.53
CA ARG A 326 -11.03 -23.07 -0.41
C ARG A 326 -10.05 -22.10 0.26
N GLY A 327 -8.76 -22.44 0.33
CA GLY A 327 -7.69 -21.56 0.80
C GLY A 327 -7.58 -20.27 -0.01
N LEU A 328 -7.70 -20.35 -1.34
CA LEU A 328 -7.73 -19.17 -2.23
C LEU A 328 -8.89 -18.21 -1.90
N SER A 329 -9.97 -18.69 -1.26
CA SER A 329 -11.11 -17.89 -0.82
C SER A 329 -11.02 -17.35 0.62
N LEU A 330 -9.87 -17.48 1.31
CA LEU A 330 -9.64 -16.92 2.65
C LEU A 330 -9.37 -15.41 2.67
N GLY A 331 -9.28 -14.75 1.51
CA GLY A 331 -8.98 -13.31 1.38
C GLY A 331 -7.48 -12.99 1.24
N TYR A 332 -6.58 -13.90 1.60
CA TYR A 332 -5.12 -13.72 1.54
C TYR A 332 -4.49 -14.48 0.37
N ARG A 333 -5.14 -14.40 -0.80
CA ARG A 333 -4.82 -15.14 -2.03
C ARG A 333 -3.33 -15.03 -2.40
N ASP A 334 -2.83 -13.82 -2.53
CA ASP A 334 -1.46 -13.54 -3.00
C ASP A 334 -0.42 -14.15 -2.07
N THR A 335 -0.61 -14.07 -0.75
CA THR A 335 0.31 -14.67 0.24
C THR A 335 0.34 -16.20 0.14
N LEU A 336 -0.84 -16.84 0.01
CA LEU A 336 -0.95 -18.29 -0.12
C LEU A 336 -0.27 -18.78 -1.41
N ILE A 337 -0.57 -18.14 -2.55
CA ILE A 337 0.01 -18.47 -3.85
C ILE A 337 1.53 -18.28 -3.84
N THR A 338 1.99 -17.17 -3.28
CA THR A 338 3.41 -16.82 -3.20
C THR A 338 4.22 -17.88 -2.47
N GLU A 339 3.76 -18.31 -1.29
CA GLU A 339 4.40 -19.38 -0.53
C GLU A 339 4.29 -20.75 -1.24
N LEU A 340 3.16 -21.03 -1.89
CA LEU A 340 2.92 -22.28 -2.63
C LEU A 340 3.88 -22.44 -3.83
N TYR A 341 4.03 -21.43 -4.69
CA TYR A 341 4.94 -21.54 -5.82
C TYR A 341 6.41 -21.41 -5.37
N SER A 342 6.72 -20.61 -4.35
CA SER A 342 8.07 -20.51 -3.80
C SER A 342 8.56 -21.85 -3.25
N SER A 343 7.71 -22.58 -2.52
CA SER A 343 8.04 -23.90 -1.97
C SER A 343 8.15 -25.01 -3.03
N LEU A 344 7.34 -24.97 -4.09
CA LEU A 344 7.34 -26.00 -5.15
C LEU A 344 8.35 -25.74 -6.28
N LEU A 345 8.62 -24.47 -6.65
CA LEU A 345 9.40 -24.12 -7.84
C LEU A 345 10.73 -23.44 -7.53
N LEU A 346 10.82 -22.59 -6.49
CA LEU A 346 12.05 -21.88 -6.11
C LEU A 346 12.95 -22.66 -5.14
N GLY A 347 12.60 -23.93 -4.84
CA GLY A 347 13.41 -24.84 -4.04
C GLY A 347 14.65 -25.38 -4.78
N LYS A 348 15.31 -26.39 -4.19
CA LYS A 348 16.50 -27.04 -4.79
C LYS A 348 16.24 -27.70 -6.15
N ARG A 349 14.97 -28.00 -6.47
CA ARG A 349 14.49 -28.56 -7.74
C ARG A 349 13.08 -28.01 -7.97
N ALA A 350 12.75 -27.61 -9.20
CA ALA A 350 11.41 -27.16 -9.55
C ALA A 350 10.49 -28.36 -9.83
N LEU A 351 9.41 -28.50 -9.05
CA LEU A 351 8.49 -29.63 -9.09
C LEU A 351 7.25 -29.33 -9.94
N TRP A 352 7.49 -29.07 -11.23
CA TRP A 352 6.47 -28.68 -12.21
C TRP A 352 5.25 -29.60 -12.26
N THR A 353 5.46 -30.92 -12.37
CA THR A 353 4.36 -31.90 -12.47
C THR A 353 3.49 -31.92 -11.21
N THR A 354 4.06 -31.68 -10.03
CA THR A 354 3.30 -31.55 -8.78
C THR A 354 2.40 -30.31 -8.81
N LEU A 355 2.91 -29.18 -9.31
CA LEU A 355 2.12 -27.96 -9.46
C LEU A 355 1.02 -28.12 -10.51
N HIS A 356 1.32 -28.70 -11.68
CA HIS A 356 0.33 -28.96 -12.73
C HIS A 356 -0.82 -29.83 -12.20
N ASN A 357 -0.50 -30.91 -11.49
CA ASN A 357 -1.49 -31.80 -10.87
C ASN A 357 -2.39 -31.10 -9.83
N LEU A 358 -1.91 -30.06 -9.14
CA LEU A 358 -2.71 -29.27 -8.20
C LEU A 358 -3.56 -28.19 -8.91
N VAL A 359 -3.07 -27.60 -10.00
CA VAL A 359 -3.71 -26.47 -10.67
C VAL A 359 -4.73 -26.91 -11.73
N GLN A 360 -4.44 -27.97 -12.49
CA GLN A 360 -5.30 -28.44 -13.59
C GLN A 360 -6.75 -28.78 -13.18
N PRO A 361 -7.04 -29.32 -11.97
CA PRO A 361 -8.41 -29.59 -11.54
C PRO A 361 -9.19 -28.35 -11.02
N LEU A 362 -8.55 -27.17 -10.91
CA LEU A 362 -9.22 -25.94 -10.49
C LEU A 362 -10.13 -25.38 -11.61
N PRO A 363 -11.19 -24.63 -11.28
CA PRO A 363 -11.96 -23.85 -12.27
C PRO A 363 -11.07 -22.87 -13.04
N ALA A 364 -11.43 -22.56 -14.29
CA ALA A 364 -10.65 -21.66 -15.15
C ALA A 364 -10.32 -20.31 -14.47
N TYR A 365 -11.30 -19.68 -13.80
CA TYR A 365 -11.11 -18.43 -13.04
C TYR A 365 -10.07 -18.56 -11.90
N ASP A 366 -10.05 -19.69 -11.20
CA ASP A 366 -9.08 -19.94 -10.13
C ASP A 366 -7.68 -20.16 -10.70
N GLN A 367 -7.55 -20.77 -11.88
CA GLN A 367 -6.28 -20.96 -12.61
C GLN A 367 -5.72 -19.63 -13.15
N THR A 368 -6.52 -18.84 -13.86
CA THR A 368 -6.07 -17.57 -14.45
C THR A 368 -5.69 -16.56 -13.38
N GLY A 369 -6.51 -16.40 -12.33
CA GLY A 369 -6.15 -15.58 -11.17
C GLY A 369 -4.98 -16.13 -10.35
N LEU A 370 -4.54 -17.38 -10.57
CA LEU A 370 -3.33 -17.93 -9.93
C LEU A 370 -2.10 -17.60 -10.75
N PHE A 371 -2.21 -17.72 -12.08
CA PHE A 371 -1.21 -17.21 -13.02
C PHE A 371 -0.97 -15.70 -12.84
N ASP A 372 -2.02 -14.87 -12.79
CA ASP A 372 -1.91 -13.42 -12.65
C ASP A 372 -1.24 -13.01 -11.32
N ALA A 373 -1.55 -13.71 -10.22
CA ALA A 373 -0.92 -13.48 -8.92
C ALA A 373 0.57 -13.88 -8.90
N ILE A 374 0.93 -15.02 -9.52
CA ILE A 374 2.34 -15.42 -9.65
C ILE A 374 3.09 -14.41 -10.54
N LEU A 375 2.52 -14.01 -11.68
CA LEU A 375 3.15 -13.05 -12.59
C LEU A 375 3.41 -11.70 -11.92
N ARG A 376 2.46 -11.24 -11.07
CA ARG A 376 2.60 -10.01 -10.28
C ARG A 376 3.70 -10.10 -9.22
N ASP A 377 3.80 -11.21 -8.49
CA ASP A 377 4.85 -11.40 -7.50
C ASP A 377 6.24 -11.59 -8.16
N LEU A 378 6.31 -12.29 -9.30
CA LEU A 378 7.55 -12.39 -10.10
C LEU A 378 8.01 -11.02 -10.62
N ALA A 379 7.09 -10.21 -11.16
CA ALA A 379 7.39 -8.86 -11.61
C ALA A 379 7.93 -8.01 -10.45
N ARG A 380 7.22 -7.98 -9.32
CA ARG A 380 7.61 -7.25 -8.10
C ARG A 380 8.99 -7.66 -7.57
N ARG A 381 9.29 -8.97 -7.55
CA ARG A 381 10.53 -9.52 -6.96
C ARG A 381 11.75 -9.43 -7.85
N PHE A 382 11.58 -9.67 -9.15
CA PHE A 382 12.70 -9.92 -10.07
C PHE A 382 12.78 -8.94 -11.23
N LEU A 383 11.69 -8.21 -11.52
CA LEU A 383 11.61 -7.21 -12.59
C LEU A 383 11.13 -5.85 -12.03
N PRO A 384 11.87 -5.19 -11.10
CA PRO A 384 11.58 -3.83 -10.64
C PRO A 384 11.86 -2.80 -11.75
N GLY A 385 11.09 -2.90 -12.84
CA GLY A 385 11.17 -2.07 -14.03
C GLY A 385 10.41 -0.76 -13.84
N THR A 386 11.04 0.35 -14.20
CA THR A 386 10.41 1.68 -14.19
C THR A 386 9.23 1.70 -15.16
N LEU A 387 8.04 2.07 -14.69
CA LEU A 387 6.85 2.10 -15.53
C LEU A 387 6.88 3.30 -16.50
N GLY A 388 6.40 3.09 -17.74
CA GLY A 388 6.21 4.14 -18.75
C GLY A 388 7.47 4.53 -19.56
N THR A 389 8.62 4.68 -18.92
CA THR A 389 9.86 5.10 -19.61
C THR A 389 10.58 3.92 -20.26
N VAL A 390 10.48 3.81 -21.59
CA VAL A 390 11.36 2.94 -22.38
C VAL A 390 12.78 3.46 -22.25
N LYS A 391 13.66 2.66 -21.64
CA LYS A 391 15.05 3.05 -21.35
C LYS A 391 15.95 2.81 -22.57
N ASP A 392 17.17 3.35 -22.53
CA ASP A 392 18.16 3.10 -23.57
C ASP A 392 18.46 1.61 -23.71
N ARG A 393 18.69 1.16 -24.96
CA ARG A 393 18.90 -0.25 -25.32
C ARG A 393 19.88 -0.99 -24.43
N ALA A 394 21.01 -0.37 -24.07
CA ALA A 394 22.01 -0.97 -23.18
C ALA A 394 21.43 -1.36 -21.80
N SER A 395 20.56 -0.53 -21.24
CA SER A 395 19.89 -0.77 -19.96
C SER A 395 18.68 -1.73 -20.05
N LEU A 396 18.08 -1.86 -21.24
CA LEU A 396 17.09 -2.91 -21.50
C LEU A 396 17.75 -4.30 -21.60
N MET A 397 19.00 -4.37 -22.07
CA MET A 397 19.73 -5.63 -22.22
C MET A 397 20.35 -6.14 -20.90
N SER A 398 20.64 -5.28 -19.92
CA SER A 398 21.23 -5.72 -18.63
C SER A 398 20.36 -6.73 -17.87
N ASN A 399 19.03 -6.62 -18.02
CA ASN A 399 18.05 -7.49 -17.35
C ASN A 399 17.68 -8.74 -18.18
N SER A 400 18.26 -8.95 -19.37
CA SER A 400 17.79 -10.01 -20.29
C SER A 400 17.90 -11.43 -19.68
N SER A 401 18.89 -11.68 -18.79
CA SER A 401 19.01 -12.95 -18.06
C SER A 401 17.84 -13.19 -17.08
N THR A 402 17.47 -12.18 -16.27
CA THR A 402 16.34 -12.32 -15.33
C THR A 402 14.99 -12.36 -16.04
N ILE A 403 14.85 -11.60 -17.14
CA ILE A 403 13.69 -11.66 -18.05
C ILE A 403 13.55 -13.06 -18.65
N GLY A 404 14.65 -13.67 -19.12
CA GLY A 404 14.65 -15.03 -19.63
C GLY A 404 14.29 -16.08 -18.57
N ALA A 405 14.72 -15.89 -17.32
CA ALA A 405 14.34 -16.73 -16.19
C ALA A 405 12.85 -16.63 -15.85
N VAL A 406 12.27 -15.42 -15.86
CA VAL A 406 10.82 -15.21 -15.71
C VAL A 406 10.05 -15.79 -16.90
N ALA A 407 10.55 -15.67 -18.13
CA ALA A 407 9.97 -16.31 -19.31
C ALA A 407 9.95 -17.85 -19.18
N ALA A 408 10.99 -18.44 -18.60
CA ALA A 408 11.03 -19.88 -18.30
C ALA A 408 9.98 -20.28 -17.25
N MET A 409 9.76 -19.44 -16.24
CA MET A 409 8.70 -19.63 -15.25
C MET A 409 7.31 -19.56 -15.90
N VAL A 410 7.03 -18.54 -16.71
CA VAL A 410 5.76 -18.38 -17.44
C VAL A 410 5.51 -19.57 -18.36
N LYS A 411 6.51 -19.99 -19.16
CA LYS A 411 6.41 -21.16 -20.04
C LYS A 411 6.13 -22.45 -19.27
N GLY A 412 6.78 -22.65 -18.12
CA GLY A 412 6.56 -23.83 -17.26
C GLY A 412 5.17 -23.87 -16.64
N LEU A 413 4.61 -22.72 -16.20
CA LEU A 413 3.25 -22.63 -15.66
C LEU A 413 2.17 -22.98 -16.71
N VAL A 414 2.40 -22.53 -17.94
CA VAL A 414 1.48 -22.65 -19.08
C VAL A 414 1.53 -24.03 -19.74
N GLN A 415 2.64 -24.76 -19.57
CA GLN A 415 2.87 -26.07 -20.19
C GLN A 415 1.73 -27.07 -19.92
N ASN A 416 1.23 -27.69 -21.00
CA ASN A 416 0.12 -28.66 -20.99
C ASN A 416 -1.23 -28.11 -20.51
N ASN A 417 -1.42 -26.79 -20.48
CA ASN A 417 -2.67 -26.17 -20.02
C ASN A 417 -3.23 -25.15 -21.02
N ALA A 418 -4.18 -25.61 -21.85
CA ALA A 418 -4.84 -24.79 -22.86
C ALA A 418 -5.56 -23.55 -22.30
N ILE A 419 -6.03 -23.58 -21.05
CA ILE A 419 -6.69 -22.42 -20.39
C ILE A 419 -5.64 -21.33 -20.14
N LEU A 420 -4.47 -21.70 -19.62
CA LEU A 420 -3.39 -20.75 -19.37
C LEU A 420 -2.70 -20.30 -20.68
N GLU A 421 -2.62 -21.15 -21.70
CA GLU A 421 -2.14 -20.75 -23.04
C GLU A 421 -3.03 -19.66 -23.66
N ALA A 422 -4.35 -19.84 -23.61
CA ALA A 422 -5.30 -18.82 -24.06
C ALA A 422 -5.23 -17.55 -23.19
N HIS A 423 -5.06 -17.71 -21.87
CA HIS A 423 -4.93 -16.58 -20.95
C HIS A 423 -3.67 -15.74 -21.19
N VAL A 424 -2.55 -16.32 -21.62
CA VAL A 424 -1.34 -15.54 -22.02
C VAL A 424 -1.63 -14.64 -23.22
N ILE A 425 -2.33 -15.16 -24.23
CA ILE A 425 -2.74 -14.37 -25.41
C ILE A 425 -3.76 -13.29 -25.00
N GLN A 426 -4.69 -13.62 -24.12
CA GLN A 426 -5.62 -12.65 -23.54
C GLN A 426 -4.89 -11.57 -22.77
N TRP A 427 -3.94 -11.90 -21.89
CA TRP A 427 -3.16 -10.96 -21.09
C TRP A 427 -2.38 -9.96 -21.96
N LEU A 428 -1.75 -10.43 -23.04
CA LEU A 428 -1.00 -9.59 -23.98
C LEU A 428 -1.90 -8.65 -24.80
N THR A 429 -3.09 -9.11 -25.19
CA THR A 429 -4.00 -8.36 -26.07
C THR A 429 -5.01 -7.50 -25.29
N SER A 430 -5.20 -7.76 -24.00
CA SER A 430 -6.22 -7.14 -23.15
C SER A 430 -5.88 -5.71 -22.78
N THR A 431 -6.89 -4.86 -22.87
CA THR A 431 -6.87 -3.46 -22.40
C THR A 431 -7.39 -3.36 -20.95
N ASN A 432 -7.41 -4.45 -20.17
CA ASN A 432 -7.77 -4.38 -18.76
C ASN A 432 -6.63 -3.70 -17.97
N GLY A 433 -6.96 -2.67 -17.18
CA GLY A 433 -5.95 -1.82 -16.55
C GLY A 433 -4.97 -2.53 -15.61
N GLU A 434 -5.39 -3.66 -15.04
CA GLU A 434 -4.57 -4.55 -14.19
C GLU A 434 -3.30 -5.07 -14.91
N TYR A 435 -3.37 -5.28 -16.24
CA TYR A 435 -2.24 -5.79 -17.04
C TYR A 435 -1.34 -4.68 -17.60
N ALA A 436 -1.88 -3.45 -17.74
CA ALA A 436 -1.11 -2.26 -18.08
C ALA A 436 -0.08 -1.89 -16.98
N GLY A 437 -0.40 -2.19 -15.70
CA GLY A 437 0.43 -1.86 -14.55
C GLY A 437 1.71 -2.69 -14.34
N LEU A 438 1.92 -3.81 -15.05
CA LEU A 438 3.01 -4.77 -14.78
C LEU A 438 4.36 -4.46 -15.46
N GLY A 439 4.45 -3.40 -16.25
CA GLY A 439 5.71 -2.90 -16.82
C GLY A 439 6.23 -3.62 -18.09
N LEU A 440 7.24 -3.01 -18.72
CA LEU A 440 7.80 -3.45 -20.01
C LEU A 440 8.55 -4.79 -19.90
N ASP A 441 9.39 -4.97 -18.88
CA ASP A 441 10.20 -6.19 -18.74
C ASP A 441 9.34 -7.44 -18.51
N THR A 442 8.19 -7.30 -17.84
CA THR A 442 7.19 -8.37 -17.70
C THR A 442 6.58 -8.74 -19.05
N ARG A 443 6.24 -7.75 -19.90
CA ARG A 443 5.73 -8.01 -21.27
C ARG A 443 6.78 -8.71 -22.12
N ARG A 444 8.04 -8.30 -22.04
CA ARG A 444 9.17 -8.96 -22.72
C ARG A 444 9.27 -10.43 -22.30
N ALA A 445 9.21 -10.73 -21.00
CA ALA A 445 9.23 -12.10 -20.50
C ALA A 445 8.04 -12.94 -20.99
N VAL A 446 6.82 -12.38 -21.00
CA VAL A 446 5.62 -13.09 -21.47
C VAL A 446 5.67 -13.33 -22.99
N ILE A 447 6.01 -12.32 -23.80
CA ILE A 447 6.12 -12.45 -25.27
C ILE A 447 7.24 -13.42 -25.67
N ALA A 448 8.36 -13.46 -24.95
CA ALA A 448 9.43 -14.43 -25.19
C ALA A 448 8.97 -15.90 -25.10
N THR A 449 7.87 -16.21 -24.40
CA THR A 449 7.28 -17.56 -24.39
C THR A 449 6.57 -17.92 -25.70
N LEU A 450 6.11 -16.92 -26.45
CA LEU A 450 5.46 -17.05 -27.76
C LEU A 450 6.45 -16.94 -28.93
N ALA A 451 7.72 -16.61 -28.69
CA ALA A 451 8.75 -16.37 -29.70
C ALA A 451 8.98 -17.50 -30.72
N SER A 452 8.51 -18.72 -30.45
CA SER A 452 8.57 -19.88 -31.37
C SER A 452 7.24 -20.21 -32.07
N HIS A 453 6.15 -19.48 -31.80
CA HIS A 453 4.79 -19.80 -32.24
C HIS A 453 4.24 -18.70 -33.16
N GLN A 454 4.48 -18.84 -34.47
CA GLN A 454 4.07 -17.85 -35.48
C GLN A 454 2.59 -17.47 -35.37
N ASP A 455 1.69 -18.46 -35.33
CA ASP A 455 0.24 -18.24 -35.35
C ASP A 455 -0.24 -17.45 -34.12
N LYS A 456 0.32 -17.76 -32.94
CA LYS A 456 0.01 -17.06 -31.67
C LYS A 456 0.55 -15.61 -31.69
N LEU A 457 1.72 -15.37 -32.29
CA LEU A 457 2.27 -14.02 -32.45
C LEU A 457 1.47 -13.18 -33.45
N GLN A 458 1.00 -13.79 -34.55
CA GLN A 458 0.08 -13.16 -35.49
C GLN A 458 -1.23 -12.78 -34.80
N GLU A 459 -1.84 -13.72 -34.06
CA GLU A 459 -3.08 -13.47 -33.29
C GLU A 459 -2.93 -12.31 -32.29
N VAL A 460 -1.81 -12.27 -31.55
CA VAL A 460 -1.50 -11.17 -30.63
C VAL A 460 -1.35 -9.84 -31.37
N LEU A 461 -0.63 -9.81 -32.49
CA LEU A 461 -0.39 -8.59 -33.26
C LEU A 461 -1.69 -8.05 -33.87
N GLU A 462 -2.50 -8.90 -34.51
CA GLU A 462 -3.77 -8.50 -35.13
C GLU A 462 -4.79 -7.98 -34.10
N LYS A 463 -5.00 -8.71 -33.00
CA LYS A 463 -5.90 -8.29 -31.91
C LYS A 463 -5.44 -6.99 -31.24
N SER A 464 -4.13 -6.82 -31.04
CA SER A 464 -3.58 -5.59 -30.46
C SER A 464 -3.71 -4.42 -31.42
N LEU A 465 -3.48 -4.61 -32.73
CA LEU A 465 -3.69 -3.55 -33.75
C LEU A 465 -5.15 -3.13 -33.85
N GLU A 466 -6.10 -4.06 -33.80
CA GLU A 466 -7.53 -3.75 -33.83
C GLU A 466 -7.95 -2.88 -32.65
N ARG A 467 -7.56 -3.26 -31.43
CA ARG A 467 -7.85 -2.51 -30.19
C ARG A 467 -7.12 -1.17 -30.17
N PHE A 468 -5.85 -1.16 -30.53
CA PHE A 468 -5.05 0.06 -30.59
C PHE A 468 -5.60 1.09 -31.60
N GLY A 469 -6.29 0.65 -32.66
CA GLY A 469 -6.99 1.50 -33.61
C GLY A 469 -8.45 1.84 -33.29
N ASN A 470 -9.00 1.41 -32.15
CA ASN A 470 -10.38 1.67 -31.77
C ASN A 470 -10.55 3.09 -31.22
N LYS A 471 -11.36 3.92 -31.87
CA LYS A 471 -11.59 5.32 -31.49
C LYS A 471 -12.09 5.48 -30.04
N ILE A 472 -12.96 4.58 -29.58
CA ILE A 472 -13.50 4.63 -28.20
C ILE A 472 -12.37 4.38 -27.19
N GLN A 473 -11.53 3.37 -27.43
CA GLN A 473 -10.39 3.07 -26.56
C GLN A 473 -9.33 4.17 -26.61
N ILE A 474 -9.06 4.78 -27.77
CA ILE A 474 -8.19 5.97 -27.87
C ILE A 474 -8.71 7.14 -26.99
N GLN A 475 -10.04 7.31 -26.89
CA GLN A 475 -10.67 8.35 -26.09
C GLN A 475 -10.70 8.04 -24.59
N HIS A 476 -10.99 6.81 -24.18
CA HIS A 476 -11.21 6.45 -22.77
C HIS A 476 -10.05 5.70 -22.08
N ASP A 477 -9.13 5.06 -22.79
CA ASP A 477 -8.04 4.30 -22.16
C ASP A 477 -6.97 5.25 -21.58
N PRO A 478 -6.52 5.09 -20.31
CA PRO A 478 -5.41 5.85 -19.74
C PRO A 478 -4.13 5.72 -20.57
N ILE A 479 -3.26 6.73 -20.58
CA ILE A 479 -2.13 6.74 -21.52
C ILE A 479 -1.18 5.55 -21.32
N VAL A 480 -0.97 5.11 -20.08
CA VAL A 480 -0.11 3.95 -19.74
C VAL A 480 -0.65 2.66 -20.36
N GLN A 481 -1.96 2.54 -20.54
CA GLN A 481 -2.61 1.41 -21.21
C GLN A 481 -2.36 1.46 -22.72
N GLN A 482 -2.45 2.64 -23.34
CA GLN A 482 -2.14 2.83 -24.76
C GLN A 482 -0.64 2.57 -25.04
N GLU A 483 0.24 3.03 -24.16
CA GLU A 483 1.67 2.72 -24.17
C GLU A 483 1.96 1.22 -24.02
N SER A 484 1.25 0.54 -23.10
CA SER A 484 1.39 -0.91 -22.93
C SER A 484 1.02 -1.70 -24.19
N THR A 485 -0.04 -1.28 -24.87
CA THR A 485 -0.50 -1.90 -26.13
C THR A 485 0.49 -1.65 -27.25
N ALA A 486 1.04 -0.43 -27.35
CA ALA A 486 2.09 -0.09 -28.32
C ALA A 486 3.38 -0.91 -28.08
N GLN A 487 3.79 -1.09 -26.82
CA GLN A 487 4.93 -1.97 -26.46
C GLN A 487 4.69 -3.42 -26.90
N THR A 488 3.50 -3.98 -26.65
CA THR A 488 3.14 -5.33 -27.11
C THR A 488 3.19 -5.43 -28.64
N ILE A 489 2.66 -4.44 -29.37
CA ILE A 489 2.68 -4.40 -30.84
C ILE A 489 4.12 -4.40 -31.37
N LEU A 490 5.00 -3.54 -30.84
CA LEU A 490 6.38 -3.41 -31.31
C LEU A 490 7.21 -4.67 -31.02
N LEU A 491 7.04 -5.27 -29.84
CA LEU A 491 7.68 -6.54 -29.49
C LEU A 491 7.17 -7.68 -30.37
N ALA A 492 5.84 -7.85 -30.51
CA ALA A 492 5.25 -8.90 -31.33
C ALA A 492 5.64 -8.77 -32.81
N LEU A 493 5.70 -7.54 -33.33
CA LEU A 493 6.20 -7.22 -34.67
C LEU A 493 7.67 -7.68 -34.85
N GLY A 494 8.54 -7.41 -33.88
CA GLY A 494 9.95 -7.81 -33.92
C GLY A 494 10.14 -9.33 -34.00
N TYR A 495 9.46 -10.09 -33.14
CA TYR A 495 9.50 -11.56 -33.18
C TYR A 495 8.87 -12.11 -34.47
N LEU A 496 7.70 -11.60 -34.89
CA LEU A 496 7.01 -12.11 -36.09
C LEU A 496 7.78 -11.81 -37.37
N ASN A 497 8.42 -10.64 -37.49
CA ASN A 497 9.24 -10.29 -38.67
C ASN A 497 10.46 -11.21 -38.82
N HIS A 498 11.01 -11.68 -37.70
CA HIS A 498 12.13 -12.62 -37.73
C HIS A 498 11.69 -14.04 -38.15
N LEU A 499 10.50 -14.49 -37.72
CA LEU A 499 9.96 -15.80 -38.09
C LEU A 499 9.41 -15.83 -39.53
N ASN A 500 8.59 -14.85 -39.89
CA ASN A 500 7.90 -14.80 -41.17
C ASN A 500 7.62 -13.35 -41.62
N PRO A 501 8.53 -12.72 -42.39
CA PRO A 501 8.34 -11.36 -42.90
C PRO A 501 7.19 -11.23 -43.91
N GLN A 502 6.73 -12.34 -44.52
CA GLN A 502 5.59 -12.29 -45.44
C GLN A 502 4.28 -12.03 -44.70
N THR A 503 4.08 -12.63 -43.52
CA THR A 503 2.92 -12.37 -42.67
C THR A 503 2.88 -10.91 -42.20
N VAL A 504 4.03 -10.36 -41.80
CA VAL A 504 4.15 -8.94 -41.42
C VAL A 504 3.76 -8.02 -42.57
N LYS A 505 4.20 -8.33 -43.79
CA LYS A 505 3.83 -7.61 -45.02
C LYS A 505 2.33 -7.74 -45.39
N GLN A 506 1.69 -8.85 -45.06
CA GLN A 506 0.22 -8.98 -45.20
C GLN A 506 -0.48 -8.07 -44.19
N ILE A 507 -0.07 -8.09 -42.93
CA ILE A 507 -0.66 -7.29 -41.84
C ILE A 507 -0.50 -5.78 -42.10
N SER A 508 0.64 -5.32 -42.62
CA SER A 508 0.84 -3.90 -42.97
C SER A 508 -0.08 -3.41 -44.09
N SER A 509 -0.51 -4.31 -44.98
CA SER A 509 -1.50 -4.03 -46.03
C SER A 509 -2.96 -4.18 -45.57
N SER A 510 -3.19 -4.62 -44.32
CA SER A 510 -4.54 -4.85 -43.80
C SER A 510 -5.32 -3.55 -43.58
N SER A 511 -6.63 -3.61 -43.78
CA SER A 511 -7.54 -2.52 -43.45
C SER A 511 -7.49 -2.17 -41.96
N THR A 512 -7.25 -3.15 -41.08
CA THR A 512 -7.07 -2.95 -39.63
C THR A 512 -5.88 -2.05 -39.33
N PHE A 513 -4.71 -2.29 -39.93
CA PHE A 513 -3.52 -1.44 -39.76
C PHE A 513 -3.72 -0.04 -40.32
N LEU A 514 -4.24 0.09 -41.56
CA LEU A 514 -4.47 1.39 -42.18
C LEU A 514 -5.50 2.23 -41.40
N ARG A 515 -6.58 1.60 -40.90
CA ARG A 515 -7.56 2.23 -39.99
C ARG A 515 -6.91 2.64 -38.68
N MET A 516 -6.07 1.79 -38.08
CA MET A 516 -5.33 2.13 -36.85
C MET A 516 -4.45 3.37 -37.04
N VAL A 517 -3.67 3.45 -38.12
CA VAL A 517 -2.82 4.61 -38.39
C VAL A 517 -3.68 5.88 -38.59
N SER A 518 -4.74 5.80 -39.40
CA SER A 518 -5.65 6.94 -39.64
C SER A 518 -6.33 7.43 -38.36
N THR A 519 -6.92 6.54 -37.57
CA THR A 519 -7.58 6.89 -36.30
C THR A 519 -6.60 7.46 -35.28
N ARG A 520 -5.41 6.88 -35.15
CA ARG A 520 -4.34 7.38 -34.26
C ARG A 520 -3.85 8.76 -34.66
N LEU A 521 -3.61 9.01 -35.95
CA LEU A 521 -3.20 10.33 -36.45
C LEU A 521 -4.29 11.40 -36.24
N SER A 522 -5.56 11.00 -36.32
CA SER A 522 -6.72 11.88 -36.07
C SER A 522 -7.00 12.17 -34.58
N ALA A 523 -6.27 11.54 -33.65
CA ALA A 523 -6.48 11.74 -32.22
C ALA A 523 -6.01 13.14 -31.77
N SER A 524 -6.80 13.83 -30.94
CA SER A 524 -6.43 15.15 -30.41
C SER A 524 -5.25 15.10 -29.43
N VAL A 525 -5.02 13.97 -28.77
CA VAL A 525 -3.93 13.77 -27.80
C VAL A 525 -2.58 13.58 -28.52
N PRO A 526 -1.57 14.45 -28.31
CA PRO A 526 -0.26 14.33 -28.98
C PRO A 526 0.42 12.98 -28.75
N ARG A 527 0.44 12.48 -27.51
CA ARG A 527 1.05 11.17 -27.19
C ARG A 527 0.34 10.00 -27.89
N ALA A 528 -0.98 10.06 -28.09
CA ALA A 528 -1.71 9.02 -28.81
C ALA A 528 -1.37 9.02 -30.32
N ARG A 529 -1.19 10.21 -30.92
CA ARG A 529 -0.67 10.36 -32.29
C ARG A 529 0.76 9.83 -32.42
N PHE A 530 1.65 10.24 -31.50
CA PHE A 530 3.04 9.78 -31.44
C PHE A 530 3.14 8.25 -31.43
N LEU A 531 2.42 7.56 -30.55
CA LEU A 531 2.44 6.09 -30.51
C LEU A 531 1.93 5.46 -31.83
N GLY A 532 0.95 6.07 -32.50
CA GLY A 532 0.50 5.64 -33.83
C GLY A 532 1.57 5.82 -34.90
N MET A 533 2.24 6.97 -34.92
CA MET A 533 3.35 7.25 -35.84
C MET A 533 4.51 6.28 -35.62
N ILE A 534 4.89 6.03 -34.36
CA ILE A 534 5.95 5.05 -34.01
C ILE A 534 5.62 3.65 -34.51
N VAL A 535 4.39 3.15 -34.31
CA VAL A 535 3.97 1.84 -34.82
C VAL A 535 3.97 1.80 -36.35
N ALA A 536 3.57 2.89 -37.02
CA ALA A 536 3.62 2.99 -38.48
C ALA A 536 5.06 2.97 -39.04
N VAL A 537 5.95 3.78 -38.45
CA VAL A 537 7.38 3.82 -38.80
C VAL A 537 8.05 2.47 -38.52
N ALA A 538 7.74 1.82 -37.40
CA ALA A 538 8.27 0.49 -37.06
C ALA A 538 7.86 -0.58 -38.07
N MET A 539 6.59 -0.58 -38.47
CA MET A 539 6.06 -1.48 -39.50
C MET A 539 6.75 -1.25 -40.86
N SER A 540 6.87 0.01 -41.29
CA SER A 540 7.54 0.35 -42.55
C SER A 540 9.03 0.01 -42.52
N LYS A 541 9.78 0.36 -41.45
CA LYS A 541 11.19 -0.02 -41.25
C LYS A 541 11.43 -1.53 -41.27
N SER A 542 10.40 -2.34 -40.96
CA SER A 542 10.49 -3.80 -40.94
C SER A 542 10.32 -4.46 -42.31
N ILE A 543 9.73 -3.75 -43.30
CA ILE A 543 9.26 -4.32 -44.59
C ILE A 543 9.87 -3.58 -45.78
N ASP A 544 9.93 -2.25 -45.72
CA ASP A 544 10.32 -1.39 -46.82
C ASP A 544 11.85 -1.28 -46.94
N LYS A 545 12.30 -0.92 -48.15
CA LYS A 545 13.71 -0.57 -48.39
C LYS A 545 14.07 0.71 -47.62
N PRO A 546 15.33 0.92 -47.20
CA PRO A 546 15.73 2.12 -46.46
C PRO A 546 15.29 3.44 -47.14
N ASP A 547 15.38 3.50 -48.47
CA ASP A 547 14.98 4.67 -49.28
C ASP A 547 13.46 4.88 -49.41
N LYS A 548 12.64 3.98 -48.84
CA LYS A 548 11.17 3.98 -48.90
C LYS A 548 10.50 3.86 -47.52
N VAL A 549 11.28 3.95 -46.45
CA VAL A 549 10.74 3.96 -45.09
C VAL A 549 9.83 5.17 -44.92
N MET A 550 8.66 4.96 -44.34
CA MET A 550 7.72 6.02 -43.97
C MET A 550 8.38 6.98 -42.98
N ASP A 551 8.48 8.26 -43.37
CA ASP A 551 8.85 9.37 -42.51
C ASP A 551 7.71 10.40 -42.51
N PHE A 552 7.39 10.93 -41.33
CA PHE A 552 6.40 12.00 -41.16
C PHE A 552 7.05 13.40 -41.09
N GLY A 553 8.38 13.49 -41.02
CA GLY A 553 9.11 14.76 -40.99
C GLY A 553 8.92 15.57 -39.70
N VAL A 554 8.54 14.92 -38.59
CA VAL A 554 8.26 15.57 -37.30
C VAL A 554 9.45 15.40 -36.36
N GLU A 555 9.88 16.48 -35.69
CA GLU A 555 10.99 16.49 -34.73
C GLU A 555 10.83 15.40 -33.64
N GLU A 556 9.60 15.16 -33.17
CA GLU A 556 9.25 14.13 -32.19
C GLU A 556 9.73 12.72 -32.60
N ILE A 557 9.72 12.38 -33.89
CA ILE A 557 10.12 11.06 -34.43
C ILE A 557 11.62 10.98 -34.67
N GLN A 558 12.28 12.13 -34.86
CA GLN A 558 13.72 12.22 -35.08
C GLN A 558 14.50 12.19 -33.75
N GLY A 559 13.86 12.56 -32.64
CA GLY A 559 14.46 12.56 -31.29
C GLY A 559 14.78 11.19 -30.70
N GLU A 560 15.61 11.19 -29.65
CA GLU A 560 16.08 9.98 -28.94
C GLU A 560 14.94 9.11 -28.40
N ASP A 561 13.85 9.74 -27.91
CA ASP A 561 12.69 9.02 -27.37
C ASP A 561 12.04 8.12 -28.44
N ALA A 562 11.86 8.60 -29.67
CA ALA A 562 11.34 7.77 -30.76
C ALA A 562 12.26 6.59 -31.08
N GLN A 563 13.57 6.81 -31.03
CA GLN A 563 14.57 5.77 -31.29
C GLN A 563 14.51 4.67 -30.22
N ARG A 564 14.38 5.02 -28.93
CA ARG A 564 14.14 4.08 -27.81
C ARG A 564 12.93 3.18 -28.05
N TRP A 565 11.81 3.74 -28.52
CA TRP A 565 10.61 2.97 -28.84
C TRP A 565 10.78 2.06 -30.07
N LEU A 566 11.41 2.55 -31.15
CA LEU A 566 11.68 1.75 -32.34
C LEU A 566 12.66 0.59 -32.05
N ASP A 567 13.59 0.76 -31.11
CA ASP A 567 14.52 -0.29 -30.68
C ASP A 567 13.83 -1.48 -30.01
N LEU A 568 12.58 -1.35 -29.54
CA LEU A 568 11.79 -2.47 -29.01
C LEU A 568 11.61 -3.60 -30.05
N VAL A 569 11.52 -3.26 -31.34
CA VAL A 569 11.42 -4.23 -32.46
C VAL A 569 12.70 -5.07 -32.59
N ASN A 570 13.84 -4.54 -32.12
CA ASN A 570 15.14 -5.21 -32.18
C ASN A 570 15.42 -6.11 -30.95
N ILE A 571 14.55 -6.10 -29.93
CA ILE A 571 14.74 -6.88 -28.70
C ILE A 571 14.51 -8.37 -28.98
N ARG A 572 15.41 -9.20 -28.45
CA ARG A 572 15.38 -10.66 -28.57
C ARG A 572 15.71 -11.27 -27.22
N ASP A 573 14.70 -11.50 -26.41
CA ASP A 573 14.82 -12.23 -25.15
C ASP A 573 14.53 -13.71 -25.41
N SER A 574 15.39 -14.58 -24.87
CA SER A 574 15.25 -16.03 -24.97
C SER A 574 14.77 -16.62 -23.64
N ILE A 575 14.13 -17.79 -23.70
CA ILE A 575 13.74 -18.54 -22.51
C ILE A 575 15.02 -19.05 -21.81
N GLY A 576 15.30 -18.55 -20.61
CA GLY A 576 16.48 -18.85 -19.80
C GLY A 576 16.29 -20.02 -18.83
N SER A 577 17.04 -20.03 -17.73
CA SER A 577 16.92 -21.02 -16.66
C SER A 577 16.33 -20.42 -15.39
N LEU A 578 15.57 -21.22 -14.62
CA LEU A 578 15.12 -20.81 -13.28
C LEU A 578 16.28 -20.57 -12.31
N ALA A 579 17.47 -21.13 -12.61
CA ALA A 579 18.68 -20.91 -11.81
C ALA A 579 19.22 -19.48 -11.90
N ASP A 580 18.82 -18.72 -12.92
CA ASP A 580 19.29 -17.35 -13.19
C ASP A 580 18.47 -16.29 -12.42
N LEU A 581 17.44 -16.71 -11.67
CA LEU A 581 16.71 -15.84 -10.75
C LEU A 581 17.60 -15.41 -9.57
N PRO A 582 17.64 -14.11 -9.20
CA PRO A 582 18.34 -13.65 -8.01
C PRO A 582 17.84 -14.39 -6.77
N LYS A 583 18.74 -15.07 -6.04
CA LYS A 583 18.39 -15.73 -4.80
C LYS A 583 18.17 -14.68 -3.71
N THR A 584 16.91 -14.46 -3.33
CA THR A 584 16.59 -13.64 -2.17
C THR A 584 17.15 -14.31 -0.91
N GLU A 585 18.19 -13.74 -0.32
CA GLU A 585 18.68 -14.17 0.98
C GLU A 585 17.64 -13.82 2.05
N VAL A 586 16.85 -14.83 2.47
CA VAL A 586 16.06 -14.71 3.69
C VAL A 586 17.04 -14.66 4.86
N PRO A 587 17.07 -13.60 5.70
CA PRO A 587 17.97 -13.54 6.84
C PRO A 587 17.66 -14.73 7.76
N PRO A 588 18.66 -15.59 8.08
CA PRO A 588 18.38 -16.80 8.82
C PRO A 588 18.00 -16.45 10.26
N GLY A 589 16.74 -16.70 10.62
CA GLY A 589 16.24 -16.65 11.98
C GLY A 589 16.97 -17.67 12.87
N LYS A 590 18.14 -17.31 13.37
CA LYS A 590 18.96 -18.14 14.23
C LYS A 590 18.43 -18.09 15.66
N MET A 591 17.67 -19.11 16.04
CA MET A 591 17.53 -19.50 17.44
C MET A 591 18.94 -19.74 18.01
N LYS A 592 19.50 -18.78 18.75
CA LYS A 592 20.78 -18.94 19.44
C LYS A 592 20.56 -19.84 20.66
N ALA A 593 20.83 -21.13 20.50
CA ALA A 593 21.07 -22.01 21.64
C ALA A 593 22.26 -21.46 22.44
N THR A 594 22.06 -21.23 23.73
CA THR A 594 23.08 -20.75 24.64
C THR A 594 24.09 -21.85 24.97
N SER A 595 25.38 -21.60 24.74
CA SER A 595 26.45 -22.38 25.36
C SER A 595 27.63 -21.48 25.71
N ARG A 596 28.29 -21.80 26.83
CA ARG A 596 29.25 -20.94 27.53
C ARG A 596 30.69 -21.15 27.04
N SER A 597 31.45 -20.05 27.12
CA SER A 597 32.90 -20.01 27.42
C SER A 597 33.89 -20.54 26.38
N THR A 598 34.73 -19.64 25.85
CA THR A 598 36.20 -19.73 25.99
C THR A 598 36.86 -18.37 25.74
N LYS A 599 38.10 -18.19 26.25
CA LYS A 599 38.79 -16.89 26.34
C LYS A 599 39.35 -16.41 24.99
N PRO A 600 39.46 -15.08 24.73
CA PRO A 600 40.08 -14.57 23.51
C PRO A 600 41.62 -14.68 23.56
N ALA A 601 42.22 -15.19 22.49
CA ALA A 601 43.66 -15.14 22.26
C ALA A 601 44.03 -13.93 21.40
N ARG A 602 45.10 -13.21 21.77
CA ARG A 602 45.63 -12.06 21.01
C ARG A 602 46.23 -12.50 19.66
N PRO A 603 45.90 -11.87 18.52
CA PRO A 603 46.77 -11.89 17.35
C PRO A 603 47.96 -10.94 17.55
N LYS A 604 49.12 -11.30 16.99
CA LYS A 604 50.37 -10.52 17.08
C LYS A 604 50.36 -9.34 16.11
N ARG A 605 50.98 -8.23 16.49
CA ARG A 605 51.36 -7.15 15.57
C ARG A 605 52.29 -7.70 14.48
N VAL A 606 52.07 -7.27 13.24
CA VAL A 606 53.13 -7.14 12.22
C VAL A 606 53.22 -5.67 11.88
N SER A 607 54.42 -5.12 11.95
CA SER A 607 54.74 -3.72 11.65
C SER A 607 55.16 -3.55 10.20
N VAL A 608 54.59 -2.58 9.50
CA VAL A 608 55.20 -1.99 8.29
C VAL A 608 55.25 -0.48 8.49
N THR A 609 56.39 0.11 8.19
CA THR A 609 56.79 1.47 8.53
C THR A 609 56.38 2.51 7.49
N SER A 610 55.83 3.62 7.98
CA SER A 610 55.99 5.01 7.51
C SER A 610 56.30 5.31 6.03
N GLN A 611 55.43 6.11 5.40
CA GLN A 611 55.82 7.43 4.86
C GLN A 611 54.60 8.35 4.69
N PRO A 612 54.66 9.63 5.09
CA PRO A 612 53.59 10.61 4.84
C PRO A 612 53.91 11.48 3.61
N HIS A 613 53.01 11.51 2.63
CA HIS A 613 53.00 12.56 1.60
C HIS A 613 51.75 13.42 1.75
N SER A 614 51.93 14.61 2.33
CA SER A 614 50.93 15.67 2.32
C SER A 614 51.03 16.48 1.03
N SER A 615 49.94 16.61 0.28
CA SER A 615 49.80 17.61 -0.78
C SER A 615 48.64 18.55 -0.45
N LYS A 616 48.93 19.85 -0.44
CA LYS A 616 48.05 20.94 0.00
C LYS A 616 46.73 20.99 -0.78
N VAL A 617 45.64 21.28 -0.07
CA VAL A 617 44.45 21.88 -0.68
C VAL A 617 44.71 23.37 -0.86
N ILE A 618 44.53 23.87 -2.08
CA ILE A 618 44.62 25.31 -2.38
C ILE A 618 43.23 25.90 -2.12
N ALA A 619 43.16 26.86 -1.20
CA ALA A 619 42.01 27.76 -1.11
C ALA A 619 42.14 28.80 -2.22
N ILE A 620 41.04 29.10 -2.90
CA ILE A 620 40.99 30.16 -3.91
C ILE A 620 40.71 31.47 -3.18
N GLU A 621 41.58 32.45 -3.44
CA GLU A 621 41.55 33.79 -2.87
C GLU A 621 40.63 34.66 -3.73
N GLU A 622 39.67 35.34 -3.11
CA GLU A 622 38.80 36.32 -3.77
C GLU A 622 39.59 37.63 -3.91
N VAL A 623 39.63 38.18 -5.14
CA VAL A 623 40.27 39.47 -5.42
C VAL A 623 39.18 40.53 -5.53
N ASP A 624 39.09 41.38 -4.51
CA ASP A 624 38.45 42.70 -4.64
C ASP A 624 39.55 43.75 -4.83
N GLU A 625 39.48 44.48 -5.95
CA GLU A 625 40.37 45.60 -6.24
C GLU A 625 39.89 46.85 -5.48
N THR A 626 40.67 47.37 -4.54
CA THR A 626 40.74 48.82 -4.28
C THR A 626 42.13 49.22 -3.80
N GLU A 627 42.60 50.35 -4.32
CA GLU A 627 43.93 50.91 -4.10
C GLU A 627 44.08 51.45 -2.66
N HIS A 628 45.27 51.29 -2.06
CA HIS A 628 46.01 52.41 -1.43
C HIS A 628 47.41 51.97 -0.98
N THR A 629 48.39 52.87 -1.19
CA THR A 629 49.82 52.65 -0.97
C THR A 629 50.37 53.51 0.17
N GLY A 630 51.29 52.93 0.95
CA GLY A 630 52.16 53.61 1.93
C GLY A 630 51.65 53.49 3.37
N SER A 631 52.50 53.46 4.40
CA SER A 631 53.95 53.30 4.54
C SER A 631 54.25 53.60 6.01
N ASP A 632 54.81 52.62 6.73
CA ASP A 632 55.67 52.71 7.92
C ASP A 632 55.26 53.53 9.18
N GLU A 633 56.09 53.34 10.22
CA GLU A 633 56.08 53.94 11.57
C GLU A 633 54.95 53.51 12.54
N GLU A 634 55.17 53.34 13.85
CA GLU A 634 56.24 52.78 14.69
C GLU A 634 55.71 52.86 16.15
N GLU A 635 56.17 51.97 17.02
CA GLU A 635 56.22 52.03 18.49
C GLU A 635 55.03 52.48 19.40
N LEU A 636 54.63 51.51 20.24
CA LEU A 636 54.51 51.59 21.72
C LEU A 636 53.45 52.48 22.41
N GLY A 637 52.56 51.82 23.16
CA GLY A 637 51.61 52.47 24.09
C GLY A 637 51.13 51.60 25.27
N LEU A 638 51.88 50.58 25.69
CA LEU A 638 51.46 49.69 26.79
C LEU A 638 51.44 50.41 28.15
N ARG A 639 50.25 50.61 28.72
CA ARG A 639 50.06 50.76 30.18
C ARG A 639 48.91 49.87 30.67
N PRO A 640 49.08 49.05 31.72
CA PRO A 640 48.06 48.08 32.15
C PRO A 640 47.15 48.65 33.25
N TYR A 641 45.91 48.13 33.34
CA TYR A 641 45.09 48.28 34.54
C TYR A 641 44.36 47.00 34.96
N ALA A 642 44.47 46.73 36.26
CA ALA A 642 43.67 45.92 37.20
C ALA A 642 42.85 44.72 36.69
N ARG A 643 43.05 43.57 37.36
CA ARG A 643 42.09 42.45 37.40
C ARG A 643 40.93 42.80 38.36
N PRO A 644 39.68 42.53 37.99
CA PRO A 644 38.61 42.22 38.93
C PRO A 644 38.52 40.70 39.14
N ASP A 645 38.42 40.26 40.39
CA ASP A 645 38.23 38.85 40.73
C ASP A 645 36.88 38.32 40.25
N SER A 646 36.92 37.30 39.42
CA SER A 646 35.88 36.27 39.23
C SER A 646 36.46 35.23 38.29
N ASP A 647 37.18 34.25 38.86
CA ASP A 647 37.56 33.04 38.14
C ASP A 647 36.27 32.26 37.83
N PRO A 648 35.82 32.17 36.56
CA PRO A 648 34.69 31.31 36.23
C PRO A 648 35.24 29.89 36.28
N SER A 649 35.03 29.21 37.42
CA SER A 649 35.58 27.89 37.76
C SER A 649 35.97 27.10 36.52
N ASP A 650 37.27 26.82 36.39
CA ASP A 650 37.83 25.91 35.40
C ASP A 650 37.02 24.61 35.45
N SER A 651 36.05 24.50 34.53
CA SER A 651 35.17 23.36 34.48
C SER A 651 36.00 22.29 33.81
N ASP A 652 36.64 21.46 34.64
CA ASP A 652 37.31 20.22 34.29
C ASP A 652 36.38 19.38 33.39
N ASP A 653 36.40 19.68 32.09
CA ASP A 653 35.81 18.88 31.03
C ASP A 653 36.78 17.71 30.83
N ASP A 654 36.79 16.86 31.86
CA ASP A 654 37.77 15.81 32.10
C ASP A 654 37.94 15.01 30.80
N PRO A 655 39.16 14.92 30.22
CA PRO A 655 39.38 14.24 28.96
C PRO A 655 39.08 12.72 29.03
N THR A 656 38.77 12.18 30.21
CA THR A 656 38.22 10.82 30.41
C THR A 656 36.69 10.74 30.25
N LEU A 657 35.94 11.84 30.33
CA LEU A 657 34.50 11.93 30.06
C LEU A 657 34.16 12.05 28.56
N ILE A 658 35.16 12.20 27.69
CA ILE A 658 34.99 12.15 26.24
C ILE A 658 34.52 10.74 25.84
N ASN A 659 33.20 10.60 25.64
CA ASN A 659 32.56 9.42 25.07
C ASN A 659 33.09 9.16 23.64
N ARG A 660 34.18 8.38 23.54
CA ARG A 660 34.81 7.93 22.28
C ARG A 660 33.86 7.14 21.36
N ASN A 661 32.70 6.74 21.86
CA ASN A 661 31.64 6.06 21.12
C ASN A 661 30.59 7.03 20.52
N LYS A 662 30.80 8.35 20.55
CA LYS A 662 29.89 9.30 19.89
C LYS A 662 29.87 9.04 18.38
N PRO A 663 28.71 8.79 17.75
CA PRO A 663 28.64 8.48 16.34
C PRO A 663 29.11 9.67 15.48
N SER A 664 29.80 9.36 14.38
CA SER A 664 30.32 10.36 13.44
C SER A 664 29.37 10.57 12.26
N ALA A 665 29.22 11.81 11.81
CA ALA A 665 28.35 12.17 10.71
C ALA A 665 28.82 11.53 9.37
N PRO A 666 27.90 11.01 8.55
CA PRO A 666 28.25 10.41 7.26
C PRO A 666 28.66 11.48 6.23
N VAL A 667 29.78 11.25 5.55
CA VAL A 667 30.31 12.11 4.45
C VAL A 667 29.98 11.55 3.06
N TYR A 668 29.65 10.25 3.01
CA TYR A 668 29.36 9.47 1.80
C TYR A 668 27.96 8.88 1.90
N ILE A 669 27.25 8.80 0.76
CA ILE A 669 25.93 8.16 0.65
C ILE A 669 26.00 6.68 1.03
N THR A 670 27.10 6.01 0.67
CA THR A 670 27.35 4.61 1.09
C THR A 670 27.56 4.47 2.61
N SER A 671 28.13 5.48 3.28
CA SER A 671 28.23 5.52 4.74
C SER A 671 26.88 5.83 5.40
N LEU A 672 26.09 6.74 4.82
CA LEU A 672 24.73 7.04 5.26
C LEU A 672 23.85 5.78 5.22
N ILE A 673 23.89 5.03 4.10
CA ILE A 673 23.21 3.74 3.94
C ILE A 673 23.62 2.74 5.03
N LYS A 674 24.92 2.65 5.37
CA LYS A 674 25.39 1.75 6.44
C LYS A 674 24.89 2.15 7.82
N GLN A 675 24.86 3.45 8.12
CA GLN A 675 24.40 3.96 9.42
C GLN A 675 22.87 3.86 9.58
N LEU A 676 22.10 4.08 8.52
CA LEU A 676 20.63 3.90 8.57
C LEU A 676 20.20 2.42 8.75
N ASN A 677 21.07 1.46 8.41
CA ASN A 677 20.85 0.03 8.64
C ASN A 677 21.47 -0.48 9.96
N ALA A 678 21.95 0.40 10.85
CA ALA A 678 22.56 0.00 12.12
C ALA A 678 21.47 -0.33 13.16
N ASN A 679 21.02 -1.58 13.17
CA ASN A 679 19.95 -2.05 14.07
C ASN A 679 20.31 -1.98 15.58
N ASP A 680 21.59 -1.94 15.92
CA ASP A 680 22.05 -2.06 17.32
C ASP A 680 22.26 -0.70 18.03
N ASP A 681 22.34 0.42 17.30
CA ASP A 681 22.72 1.75 17.82
C ASP A 681 21.74 2.86 17.39
N PRO A 682 20.65 3.15 18.13
CA PRO A 682 19.63 4.13 17.72
C PRO A 682 20.17 5.57 17.59
N SER A 683 21.23 5.92 18.33
CA SER A 683 21.89 7.22 18.24
C SER A 683 22.65 7.43 16.91
N THR A 684 23.12 6.35 16.27
CA THR A 684 23.73 6.42 14.93
C THR A 684 22.67 6.72 13.87
N VAL A 685 21.49 6.09 13.98
CA VAL A 685 20.35 6.28 13.08
C VAL A 685 19.78 7.69 13.22
N GLU A 686 19.63 8.23 14.44
CA GLU A 686 19.17 9.61 14.67
C GLU A 686 20.14 10.63 14.02
N LEU A 687 21.45 10.43 14.15
CA LEU A 687 22.46 11.29 13.52
C LEU A 687 22.46 11.17 11.98
N ALA A 688 22.31 9.94 11.46
CA ALA A 688 22.21 9.68 10.03
C ALA A 688 20.97 10.35 9.42
N LEU A 689 19.81 10.27 10.06
CA LEU A 689 18.60 10.99 9.64
C LEU A 689 18.79 12.51 9.66
N LYS A 690 19.36 13.07 10.74
CA LYS A 690 19.62 14.53 10.85
C LYS A 690 20.58 15.06 9.78
N THR A 691 21.47 14.22 9.28
CA THR A 691 22.46 14.60 8.26
C THR A 691 22.03 14.27 6.83
N ALA A 692 21.05 13.37 6.63
CA ALA A 692 20.63 12.92 5.31
C ALA A 692 20.16 14.05 4.36
N PRO A 693 19.22 14.95 4.70
CA PRO A 693 18.70 15.94 3.75
C PRO A 693 19.79 16.88 3.20
N SER A 694 20.70 17.33 4.06
CA SER A 694 21.80 18.22 3.66
C SER A 694 22.86 17.49 2.84
N LEU A 695 23.19 16.24 3.19
CA LEU A 695 24.15 15.42 2.44
C LEU A 695 23.63 15.08 1.04
N ILE A 696 22.36 14.68 0.91
CA ILE A 696 21.72 14.35 -0.37
C ILE A 696 21.73 15.57 -1.30
N ARG A 697 21.27 16.73 -0.83
CA ARG A 697 21.28 17.98 -1.61
C ARG A 697 22.70 18.36 -2.04
N ARG A 698 23.69 18.27 -1.15
CA ARG A 698 25.12 18.53 -1.48
C ARG A 698 25.68 17.54 -2.51
N LYS A 699 25.23 16.29 -2.50
CA LYS A 699 25.70 15.22 -3.40
C LYS A 699 24.92 15.12 -4.72
N ALA A 700 23.85 15.90 -4.92
CA ALA A 700 22.98 15.86 -6.10
C ALA A 700 23.74 16.01 -7.44
N ASN A 701 24.78 16.84 -7.45
CA ASN A 701 25.63 17.14 -8.61
C ASN A 701 27.09 16.66 -8.43
N PHE A 702 27.38 15.85 -7.41
CA PHE A 702 28.74 15.41 -7.07
C PHE A 702 29.00 13.97 -7.52
N GLY A 703 29.37 13.81 -8.79
CA GLY A 703 29.66 12.51 -9.41
C GLY A 703 28.48 11.53 -9.37
N ASP A 704 28.79 10.25 -9.57
CA ASP A 704 27.77 9.19 -9.68
C ASP A 704 27.43 8.48 -8.36
N GLU A 705 27.94 8.99 -7.23
CA GLU A 705 27.74 8.37 -5.92
C GLU A 705 26.27 8.36 -5.51
N LEU A 706 25.53 9.45 -5.76
CA LEU A 706 24.10 9.51 -5.47
C LEU A 706 23.30 8.70 -6.50
N SER A 707 23.52 8.91 -7.80
CA SER A 707 22.73 8.27 -8.87
C SER A 707 22.75 6.75 -8.80
N SER A 708 23.89 6.15 -8.45
CA SER A 708 24.03 4.70 -8.26
C SER A 708 23.35 4.14 -7.01
N ASN A 709 23.19 4.95 -5.95
CA ASN A 709 22.70 4.49 -4.64
C ASN A 709 21.33 5.03 -4.23
N ILE A 710 20.73 5.97 -4.98
CA ILE A 710 19.54 6.73 -4.55
C ILE A 710 18.31 5.84 -4.32
N ILE A 711 18.11 4.81 -5.14
CA ILE A 711 17.01 3.84 -5.00
C ILE A 711 17.17 3.03 -3.70
N GLN A 712 18.40 2.60 -3.39
CA GLN A 712 18.69 1.86 -2.16
C GLN A 712 18.49 2.76 -0.93
N LEU A 713 18.99 3.99 -0.98
CA LEU A 713 18.82 4.98 0.09
C LEU A 713 17.34 5.26 0.37
N ALA A 714 16.55 5.53 -0.66
CA ALA A 714 15.12 5.78 -0.53
C ALA A 714 14.36 4.55 0.00
N ALA A 715 14.71 3.34 -0.44
CA ALA A 715 14.13 2.10 0.09
C ALA A 715 14.40 1.92 1.59
N ILE A 716 15.60 2.28 2.07
CA ILE A 716 15.95 2.23 3.50
C ILE A 716 15.17 3.29 4.28
N LEU A 717 15.11 4.53 3.78
CA LEU A 717 14.38 5.63 4.40
C LEU A 717 12.89 5.31 4.58
N VAL A 718 12.24 4.68 3.58
CA VAL A 718 10.84 4.24 3.67
C VAL A 718 10.65 3.11 4.67
N ASN A 719 11.55 2.12 4.70
CA ASN A 719 11.43 0.93 5.55
C ASN A 719 12.00 1.09 6.97
N LEU A 720 12.48 2.27 7.33
CA LEU A 720 13.03 2.54 8.66
C LEU A 720 11.96 2.34 9.73
N GLN A 721 12.25 1.46 10.69
CA GLN A 721 11.28 1.04 11.71
C GLN A 721 10.91 2.21 12.66
N GLU A 722 9.63 2.32 12.98
CA GLU A 722 9.06 3.34 13.88
C GLU A 722 9.30 2.96 15.36
N GLY A 723 10.57 2.68 15.72
CA GLY A 723 10.99 2.21 17.05
C GLY A 723 11.39 3.32 18.04
N MET A 724 11.41 4.59 17.63
CA MET A 724 11.79 5.73 18.47
C MET A 724 10.80 6.87 18.27
N SER A 725 9.93 7.13 19.25
CA SER A 725 8.90 8.16 19.18
C SER A 725 9.46 9.56 19.42
N LYS A 726 9.93 10.20 18.34
CA LYS A 726 10.01 11.66 18.19
C LYS A 726 9.42 12.04 16.83
N GLU A 727 8.43 12.91 16.81
CA GLU A 727 7.80 13.41 15.56
C GLU A 727 8.84 14.04 14.61
N GLU A 728 9.88 14.67 15.18
CA GLU A 728 11.06 15.17 14.46
C GLU A 728 11.70 14.14 13.51
N MET A 729 11.78 12.86 13.90
CA MET A 729 12.37 11.84 13.03
C MET A 729 11.49 11.51 11.82
N HIS A 730 10.16 11.55 12.00
CA HIS A 730 9.21 11.35 10.91
C HIS A 730 9.32 12.51 9.90
N GLN A 731 9.45 13.74 10.39
CA GLN A 731 9.71 14.91 9.56
C GLN A 731 11.04 14.78 8.81
N LEU A 732 12.15 14.47 9.49
CA LEU A 732 13.47 14.28 8.86
C LEU A 732 13.47 13.14 7.81
N ARG A 733 12.71 12.06 8.05
CA ARG A 733 12.49 10.98 7.07
C ARG A 733 11.82 11.51 5.79
N ILE A 734 10.77 12.32 5.92
CA ILE A 734 10.09 12.94 4.78
C ILE A 734 11.01 13.95 4.08
N GLU A 735 11.73 14.80 4.82
CA GLU A 735 12.68 15.76 4.25
C GLU A 735 13.83 15.07 3.49
N ALA A 736 14.31 13.92 3.96
CA ALA A 736 15.31 13.12 3.25
C ALA A 736 14.75 12.48 1.96
N LEU A 737 13.48 12.04 1.96
CA LEU A 737 12.79 11.56 0.77
C LEU A 737 12.52 12.68 -0.25
N ILE A 738 12.14 13.87 0.21
CA ILE A 738 12.02 15.09 -0.60
C ILE A 738 13.38 15.44 -1.21
N ALA A 739 14.45 15.44 -0.41
CA ALA A 739 15.81 15.71 -0.92
C ALA A 739 16.24 14.69 -2.00
N CYS A 740 15.87 13.41 -1.87
CA CYS A 740 16.08 12.41 -2.93
C CYS A 740 15.29 12.77 -4.19
N LEU A 741 14.00 13.09 -4.06
CA LEU A 741 13.13 13.46 -5.18
C LEU A 741 13.66 14.70 -5.91
N VAL A 742 14.00 15.77 -5.18
CA VAL A 742 14.52 17.02 -5.75
C VAL A 742 15.88 16.82 -6.42
N ALA A 743 16.74 15.93 -5.90
CA ALA A 743 18.07 15.68 -6.46
C ALA A 743 18.04 14.92 -7.80
N LYS A 744 17.15 13.93 -8.00
CA LYS A 744 17.01 13.16 -9.26
C LYS A 744 15.54 12.82 -9.56
N PRO A 745 14.68 13.80 -9.88
CA PRO A 745 13.24 13.60 -9.97
C PRO A 745 12.78 12.68 -11.10
N ALA A 746 13.49 12.66 -12.25
CA ALA A 746 13.18 11.75 -13.36
C ALA A 746 13.30 10.25 -12.98
N VAL A 747 14.13 9.92 -11.98
CA VAL A 747 14.27 8.56 -11.44
C VAL A 747 13.36 8.36 -10.23
N MET A 748 13.33 9.33 -9.32
CA MET A 748 12.64 9.20 -8.04
C MET A 748 11.13 9.36 -8.12
N GLY A 749 10.60 10.21 -9.00
CA GLY A 749 9.15 10.37 -9.17
C GLY A 749 8.44 9.06 -9.55
N PRO A 750 8.87 8.39 -10.65
CA PRO A 750 8.30 7.11 -11.05
C PRO A 750 8.54 5.99 -10.02
N TRP A 751 9.65 6.05 -9.27
CA TRP A 751 9.94 5.10 -8.19
C TRP A 751 9.01 5.29 -6.98
N LEU A 752 8.79 6.53 -6.52
CA LEU A 752 7.86 6.84 -5.42
C LEU A 752 6.43 6.44 -5.79
N ALA A 753 5.98 6.78 -7.00
CA ALA A 753 4.69 6.37 -7.53
C ALA A 753 4.58 4.83 -7.62
N GLY A 754 5.61 4.14 -8.13
CA GLY A 754 5.66 2.69 -8.17
C GLY A 754 5.55 2.05 -6.78
N MET A 755 6.35 2.50 -5.82
CA MET A 755 6.32 2.03 -4.43
C MET A 755 4.99 2.30 -3.72
N TYR A 756 4.32 3.41 -4.03
CA TYR A 756 3.00 3.72 -3.48
C TYR A 756 1.93 2.68 -3.88
N PHE A 757 1.96 2.13 -5.10
CA PHE A 757 0.99 1.11 -5.54
C PHE A 757 1.49 -0.34 -5.35
N GLU A 758 2.76 -0.63 -5.59
CA GLU A 758 3.30 -2.00 -5.68
C GLU A 758 4.02 -2.48 -4.42
N GLY A 759 4.50 -1.55 -3.58
CA GLY A 759 5.25 -1.87 -2.37
C GLY A 759 4.37 -2.44 -1.26
N ASP A 760 4.91 -3.39 -0.49
CA ASP A 760 4.28 -3.94 0.72
C ASP A 760 4.45 -2.98 1.92
N LEU A 761 3.83 -1.81 1.83
CA LEU A 761 3.98 -0.69 2.76
C LEU A 761 2.76 -0.51 3.69
N SER A 762 3.01 0.01 4.89
CA SER A 762 2.00 0.47 5.84
C SER A 762 1.31 1.76 5.36
N ILE A 763 0.16 2.10 5.96
CA ILE A 763 -0.57 3.33 5.63
C ILE A 763 0.28 4.59 5.94
N SER A 764 1.01 4.60 7.06
CA SER A 764 1.99 5.66 7.43
C SER A 764 3.06 5.86 6.35
N GLN A 765 3.63 4.75 5.86
CA GLN A 765 4.66 4.78 4.81
C GLN A 765 4.09 5.29 3.48
N ARG A 766 2.90 4.81 3.06
CA ARG A 766 2.25 5.31 1.83
C ARG A 766 1.88 6.79 1.91
N ALA A 767 1.41 7.26 3.07
CA ALA A 767 1.15 8.68 3.31
C ALA A 767 2.44 9.52 3.26
N SER A 768 3.56 8.99 3.78
CA SER A 768 4.88 9.62 3.69
C SER A 768 5.35 9.76 2.23
N LEU A 769 5.10 8.76 1.37
CA LEU A 769 5.41 8.84 -0.08
C LEU A 769 4.60 9.95 -0.77
N LEU A 770 3.29 10.00 -0.55
CA LEU A 770 2.41 11.03 -1.10
C LEU A 770 2.82 12.44 -0.62
N THR A 771 3.15 12.59 0.67
CA THR A 771 3.69 13.83 1.23
C THR A 771 5.00 14.25 0.56
N ALA A 772 5.94 13.32 0.36
CA ALA A 772 7.20 13.62 -0.31
C ALA A 772 6.99 14.02 -1.79
N MET A 773 6.05 13.40 -2.51
CA MET A 773 5.71 13.78 -3.89
C MET A 773 5.09 15.18 -3.97
N GLY A 774 4.10 15.49 -3.12
CA GLY A 774 3.41 16.77 -3.12
C GLY A 774 4.30 17.95 -2.72
N LEU A 775 5.07 17.81 -1.63
CA LEU A 775 5.99 18.86 -1.17
C LEU A 775 7.23 18.98 -2.07
N GLY A 776 7.81 17.85 -2.51
CA GLY A 776 8.97 17.89 -3.39
C GLY A 776 8.69 18.49 -4.77
N ALA A 777 7.47 18.38 -5.29
CA ALA A 777 7.06 19.11 -6.49
C ALA A 777 7.04 20.64 -6.28
N ARG A 778 6.63 21.10 -5.09
CA ARG A 778 6.65 22.52 -4.71
C ARG A 778 8.07 23.05 -4.53
N GLU A 779 8.97 22.27 -3.92
CA GLU A 779 10.40 22.61 -3.82
C GLU A 779 11.03 22.72 -5.22
N LEU A 780 10.75 21.77 -6.12
CA LEU A 780 11.20 21.82 -7.52
C LEU A 780 10.67 23.04 -8.28
N ALA A 781 9.44 23.47 -8.01
CA ALA A 781 8.84 24.66 -8.59
C ALA A 781 9.27 25.99 -7.91
N GLY A 782 10.05 25.94 -6.83
CA GLY A 782 10.44 27.13 -6.06
C GLY A 782 9.27 27.82 -5.35
N ILE A 783 8.21 27.07 -5.02
CA ILE A 783 7.01 27.60 -4.38
C ILE A 783 7.12 27.46 -2.85
N ASP A 784 8.13 28.14 -2.29
CA ASP A 784 8.27 28.41 -0.85
C ASP A 784 7.03 29.19 -0.37
N ASP A 785 6.07 28.51 0.26
CA ASP A 785 5.09 29.18 1.12
C ASP A 785 5.74 29.41 2.49
N GLU A 786 5.50 30.59 3.09
CA GLU A 786 6.10 30.98 4.38
C GLU A 786 5.67 30.06 5.56
N ILE A 787 4.73 29.12 5.29
CA ILE A 787 4.28 28.01 6.14
C ILE A 787 5.43 27.07 6.54
N GLU A 788 6.42 26.85 5.67
CA GLU A 788 7.48 25.83 5.85
C GLU A 788 8.65 26.25 6.76
N LYS A 789 8.75 27.54 7.14
CA LYS A 789 9.90 28.07 7.90
C LYS A 789 9.59 28.51 9.34
N GLN A 790 8.34 28.37 9.80
CA GLN A 790 8.01 28.57 11.21
C GLN A 790 8.08 27.23 11.96
N PRO A 791 9.03 27.04 12.92
CA PRO A 791 8.95 25.92 13.84
C PRO A 791 7.68 26.03 14.68
N VAL A 792 7.06 24.88 14.99
CA VAL A 792 5.76 24.82 15.68
C VAL A 792 5.76 25.52 17.04
N SER A 793 6.94 25.71 17.65
CA SER A 793 7.18 26.46 18.89
C SER A 793 6.73 27.93 18.86
N SER A 794 6.53 28.56 17.70
CA SER A 794 6.04 29.96 17.60
C SER A 794 4.53 30.11 17.35
N ARG A 795 3.77 29.02 17.14
CA ARG A 795 2.34 29.11 16.76
C ARG A 795 1.37 29.37 17.92
N THR A 796 1.86 29.53 19.15
CA THR A 796 1.02 29.73 20.35
C THR A 796 0.53 31.15 20.59
N GLN A 797 0.89 32.15 19.76
CA GLN A 797 0.59 33.57 20.07
C GLN A 797 -0.21 34.38 19.02
N GLU A 798 -0.43 33.91 17.79
CA GLU A 798 -1.10 34.71 16.74
C GLU A 798 -2.34 34.07 16.09
N GLY A 799 -2.92 33.05 16.74
CA GLY A 799 -4.28 32.59 16.45
C GLY A 799 -5.28 33.19 17.45
N GLY A 800 -6.36 33.81 16.96
CA GLY A 800 -7.38 34.46 17.80
C GLY A 800 -7.93 33.56 18.92
N SER A 801 -8.33 34.18 20.04
CA SER A 801 -8.66 33.50 21.31
C SER A 801 -9.86 32.54 21.20
N SER A 802 -9.63 31.31 20.75
CA SER A 802 -10.60 30.22 20.87
C SER A 802 -10.82 29.87 22.34
N PHE A 803 -12.09 29.80 22.74
CA PHE A 803 -12.50 29.63 24.12
C PHE A 803 -11.98 28.29 24.70
N PRO A 804 -11.50 28.21 25.95
CA PRO A 804 -10.92 26.99 26.51
C PRO A 804 -11.85 25.75 26.46
N SER A 805 -13.17 25.95 26.46
CA SER A 805 -14.17 24.88 26.31
C SER A 805 -14.20 24.22 24.92
N LYS A 806 -13.49 24.77 23.93
CA LYS A 806 -13.33 24.19 22.58
C LYS A 806 -11.94 23.61 22.31
N LYS A 807 -11.06 23.56 23.33
CA LYS A 807 -9.74 22.94 23.22
C LYS A 807 -9.69 21.65 24.03
N LEU A 808 -9.01 20.65 23.47
CA LEU A 808 -8.64 19.45 24.22
C LEU A 808 -7.58 19.82 25.28
N PRO A 809 -7.41 19.01 26.34
CA PRO A 809 -6.24 19.10 27.21
C PRO A 809 -4.94 19.14 26.40
N PRO A 810 -3.92 19.94 26.78
CA PRO A 810 -2.81 20.29 25.89
C PRO A 810 -1.98 19.10 25.38
N HIS A 811 -1.95 17.97 26.12
CA HIS A 811 -1.29 16.73 25.69
C HIS A 811 -2.07 15.96 24.61
N LEU A 812 -3.39 16.14 24.56
CA LEU A 812 -4.26 15.61 23.50
C LEU A 812 -4.34 16.61 22.33
N ASP A 813 -4.37 17.92 22.61
CA ASP A 813 -4.37 18.98 21.58
C ASP A 813 -3.16 18.83 20.65
N SER A 814 -1.95 18.62 21.19
CA SER A 814 -0.74 18.34 20.37
C SER A 814 -0.81 17.03 19.57
N THR A 815 -1.53 16.03 20.06
CA THR A 815 -1.64 14.70 19.41
C THR A 815 -2.70 14.69 18.30
N TYR A 816 -3.76 15.50 18.42
CA TYR A 816 -4.91 15.51 17.51
C TYR A 816 -5.01 16.77 16.61
N ALA A 817 -4.31 17.86 16.91
CA ALA A 817 -4.32 19.08 16.08
C ALA A 817 -3.31 19.06 14.90
N THR A 818 -2.48 18.01 14.79
CA THR A 818 -1.46 17.87 13.74
C THR A 818 -2.10 17.50 12.39
N THR A 819 -2.72 18.50 11.77
CA THR A 819 -3.21 18.45 10.39
C THR A 819 -2.05 18.24 9.42
N SER A 820 -2.25 17.41 8.38
CA SER A 820 -1.17 17.12 7.44
C SER A 820 -0.80 18.37 6.63
N ALA A 821 0.47 18.49 6.24
CA ALA A 821 0.92 19.61 5.42
C ALA A 821 0.12 19.70 4.10
N ILE A 822 -0.23 18.56 3.48
CA ILE A 822 -1.06 18.53 2.27
C ILE A 822 -2.49 19.00 2.54
N ASP A 823 -3.09 18.69 3.69
CA ASP A 823 -4.43 19.20 4.03
C ASP A 823 -4.42 20.73 4.08
N MET A 824 -3.44 21.34 4.74
CA MET A 824 -3.28 22.81 4.79
C MET A 824 -3.00 23.42 3.40
N LEU A 825 -2.24 22.73 2.55
CA LEU A 825 -2.04 23.18 1.16
C LEU A 825 -3.30 23.03 0.31
N SER A 826 -4.13 22.01 0.57
CA SER A 826 -5.41 21.82 -0.12
C SER A 826 -6.47 22.84 0.33
N THR A 827 -6.57 23.17 1.63
CA THR A 827 -7.46 24.23 2.11
C THR A 827 -7.09 25.56 1.47
N THR A 828 -5.82 25.98 1.56
CA THR A 828 -5.32 27.24 0.99
C THR A 828 -5.49 27.33 -0.52
N LEU A 829 -5.26 26.26 -1.28
CA LEU A 829 -5.55 26.22 -2.73
C LEU A 829 -7.05 26.35 -3.03
N SER A 830 -7.92 25.69 -2.26
CA SER A 830 -9.38 25.78 -2.47
C SER A 830 -9.91 27.19 -2.16
N HIS A 831 -9.40 27.84 -1.11
CA HIS A 831 -9.69 29.25 -0.84
C HIS A 831 -9.18 30.14 -1.97
N ARG A 832 -7.94 29.96 -2.47
CA ARG A 832 -7.39 30.75 -3.58
C ARG A 832 -8.24 30.67 -4.85
N THR A 833 -8.74 29.48 -5.21
CA THR A 833 -9.56 29.30 -6.43
C THR A 833 -10.97 29.88 -6.29
N LEU A 834 -11.58 29.78 -5.10
CA LEU A 834 -12.94 30.26 -4.85
C LEU A 834 -13.03 31.75 -4.47
N GLN A 835 -11.99 32.31 -3.84
CA GLN A 835 -11.95 33.71 -3.40
C GLN A 835 -12.27 34.74 -4.50
N PRO A 836 -11.70 34.69 -5.72
CA PRO A 836 -12.06 35.66 -6.76
C PRO A 836 -13.55 35.56 -7.16
N MET A 837 -14.11 34.35 -7.17
CA MET A 837 -15.52 34.12 -7.48
C MET A 837 -16.45 34.63 -6.37
N ALA A 838 -16.05 34.43 -5.11
CA ALA A 838 -16.77 34.95 -3.95
C ALA A 838 -16.74 36.49 -3.90
N LEU A 839 -15.60 37.10 -4.24
CA LEU A 839 -15.46 38.55 -4.37
C LEU A 839 -16.34 39.10 -5.50
N GLU A 840 -16.32 38.52 -6.70
CA GLU A 840 -17.17 38.96 -7.82
C GLU A 840 -18.68 38.84 -7.49
N ALA A 841 -19.08 37.80 -6.76
CA ALA A 841 -20.45 37.64 -6.27
C ALA A 841 -20.79 38.70 -5.20
N ALA A 842 -19.91 38.92 -4.23
CA ALA A 842 -20.06 39.96 -3.21
C ALA A 842 -20.10 41.37 -3.82
N ASP A 843 -19.37 41.64 -4.91
CA ASP A 843 -19.39 42.91 -5.63
C ASP A 843 -20.71 43.14 -6.37
N LYS A 844 -21.33 42.09 -6.93
CA LYS A 844 -22.68 42.16 -7.51
C LYS A 844 -23.75 42.47 -6.47
N VAL A 845 -23.57 42.02 -5.22
CA VAL A 845 -24.49 42.28 -4.11
C VAL A 845 -24.23 43.65 -3.44
N THR A 846 -22.96 44.06 -3.30
CA THR A 846 -22.55 45.24 -2.52
C THR A 846 -22.34 46.50 -3.37
N GLY A 847 -22.29 46.37 -4.70
CA GLY A 847 -22.04 47.47 -5.64
C GLY A 847 -20.58 47.51 -6.14
N PRO A 848 -20.34 48.23 -7.26
CA PRO A 848 -19.12 48.13 -8.04
C PRO A 848 -17.83 48.57 -7.30
N ASP A 849 -16.75 47.82 -7.54
CA ASP A 849 -15.44 47.94 -6.89
C ASP A 849 -14.76 49.33 -7.06
N ILE A 850 -15.26 50.16 -7.99
CA ILE A 850 -14.89 51.58 -8.15
C ILE A 850 -15.03 52.39 -6.84
N LEU A 851 -15.93 51.99 -5.94
CA LEU A 851 -16.13 52.64 -4.64
C LEU A 851 -15.23 52.09 -3.51
N LYS A 852 -14.49 51.00 -3.74
CA LYS A 852 -13.69 50.30 -2.73
C LYS A 852 -12.22 50.73 -2.79
N VAL A 853 -11.93 51.93 -2.30
CA VAL A 853 -10.59 52.52 -2.32
C VAL A 853 -9.62 51.79 -1.37
N ARG A 854 -8.85 50.83 -1.91
CA ARG A 854 -7.59 50.37 -1.27
C ARG A 854 -6.46 51.35 -1.58
N THR A 855 -5.59 51.62 -0.60
CA THR A 855 -4.50 52.59 -0.71
C THR A 855 -3.45 52.18 -1.74
N PHE A 856 -3.05 53.10 -2.64
CA PHE A 856 -2.11 52.83 -3.73
C PHE A 856 -0.75 52.28 -3.27
N SER A 857 -0.27 52.67 -2.08
CA SER A 857 0.98 52.17 -1.49
C SER A 857 0.97 50.66 -1.24
N SER A 858 -0.19 50.08 -0.88
CA SER A 858 -0.32 48.62 -0.70
C SER A 858 -0.12 47.87 -2.02
N ARG A 859 -0.65 48.40 -3.14
CA ARG A 859 -0.51 47.78 -4.46
C ARG A 859 0.94 47.76 -4.95
N MET A 860 1.69 48.86 -4.77
CA MET A 860 3.11 48.87 -5.11
C MET A 860 3.95 47.95 -4.22
N ALA A 861 3.71 47.91 -2.91
CA ALA A 861 4.46 47.05 -1.99
C ALA A 861 4.21 45.55 -2.26
N VAL A 862 2.97 45.17 -2.56
CA VAL A 862 2.61 43.79 -2.96
C VAL A 862 3.24 43.45 -4.30
N ALA A 863 3.09 44.29 -5.33
CA ALA A 863 3.71 44.06 -6.64
C ALA A 863 5.24 43.97 -6.57
N ALA A 864 5.89 44.75 -5.71
CA ALA A 864 7.34 44.66 -5.47
C ALA A 864 7.73 43.36 -4.75
N LYS A 865 6.98 42.91 -3.73
CA LYS A 865 7.21 41.63 -3.06
C LYS A 865 6.97 40.45 -4.01
N GLU A 866 5.98 40.54 -4.89
CA GLU A 866 5.68 39.53 -5.92
C GLU A 866 6.75 39.50 -7.02
N ALA A 867 7.21 40.65 -7.51
CA ALA A 867 8.30 40.75 -8.48
C ALA A 867 9.62 40.17 -7.92
N ALA A 868 9.97 40.52 -6.68
CA ALA A 868 11.15 39.96 -6.01
C ALA A 868 11.03 38.43 -5.77
N LYS A 869 9.82 37.93 -5.46
CA LYS A 869 9.55 36.48 -5.40
C LYS A 869 9.63 35.82 -6.78
N ALA A 870 9.19 36.48 -7.85
CA ALA A 870 9.30 35.95 -9.21
C ALA A 870 10.76 35.90 -9.71
N GLU A 871 11.56 36.92 -9.42
CA GLU A 871 12.97 36.99 -9.83
C GLU A 871 13.87 36.02 -9.04
N SER A 872 13.54 35.75 -7.77
CA SER A 872 14.22 34.71 -6.98
C SER A 872 13.82 33.29 -7.39
N ARG A 873 12.58 33.09 -7.86
CA ARG A 873 12.10 31.83 -8.43
C ARG A 873 12.79 31.47 -9.75
N SER A 874 12.90 32.41 -10.69
CA SER A 874 13.46 32.16 -12.02
C SER A 874 14.91 31.66 -12.00
N LYS A 875 15.68 31.96 -10.96
CA LYS A 875 17.07 31.51 -10.76
C LYS A 875 17.20 30.08 -10.19
N ARG A 876 16.10 29.48 -9.70
CA ARG A 876 16.09 28.13 -9.07
C ARG A 876 15.40 27.04 -9.91
N ILE A 877 14.50 27.43 -10.82
CA ILE A 877 13.62 26.50 -11.53
C ILE A 877 14.38 25.73 -12.63
N PRO A 878 14.26 24.38 -12.71
CA PRO A 878 14.73 23.60 -13.85
C PRO A 878 14.04 24.01 -15.16
N LYS A 879 14.78 24.10 -16.26
CA LYS A 879 14.25 24.52 -17.58
C LYS A 879 13.06 23.67 -18.05
N ASP A 880 13.08 22.37 -17.77
CA ASP A 880 12.04 21.42 -18.19
C ASP A 880 11.02 21.09 -17.08
N LEU A 881 10.83 21.98 -16.08
CA LEU A 881 10.00 21.73 -14.90
C LEU A 881 8.61 21.16 -15.25
N HIS A 882 7.88 21.76 -16.20
CA HIS A 882 6.52 21.32 -16.54
C HIS A 882 6.50 19.90 -17.12
N LYS A 883 7.43 19.59 -18.05
CA LYS A 883 7.61 18.23 -18.59
C LYS A 883 7.92 17.24 -17.47
N LEU A 884 8.87 17.59 -16.62
CA LEU A 884 9.37 16.75 -15.53
C LEU A 884 8.30 16.48 -14.46
N LEU A 885 7.56 17.49 -13.99
CA LEU A 885 6.45 17.29 -13.04
C LEU A 885 5.30 16.48 -13.65
N SER A 886 4.97 16.72 -14.92
CA SER A 886 3.92 15.96 -15.62
C SER A 886 4.28 14.48 -15.82
N GLU A 887 5.44 14.18 -16.40
CA GLU A 887 5.85 12.83 -16.79
C GLU A 887 6.39 11.99 -15.61
N ALA A 888 7.11 12.61 -14.66
CA ALA A 888 7.75 11.88 -13.56
C ALA A 888 6.86 11.72 -12.32
N LEU A 889 5.90 12.62 -12.09
CA LEU A 889 5.09 12.64 -10.86
C LEU A 889 3.59 12.54 -11.13
N TYR A 890 3.02 13.45 -11.95
CA TYR A 890 1.56 13.52 -12.11
C TYR A 890 0.99 12.32 -12.86
N LEU A 891 1.48 12.06 -14.07
CA LEU A 891 0.95 11.02 -14.95
C LEU A 891 1.11 9.61 -14.34
N PRO A 892 2.26 9.23 -13.73
CA PRO A 892 2.39 7.93 -13.06
C PRO A 892 1.44 7.75 -11.87
N LEU A 893 1.13 8.80 -11.11
CA LEU A 893 0.20 8.73 -9.99
C LEU A 893 -1.26 8.65 -10.47
N CYS A 894 -1.66 9.59 -11.33
CA CYS A 894 -3.03 9.71 -11.84
C CYS A 894 -3.45 8.46 -12.62
N SER A 895 -2.68 8.07 -13.64
CA SER A 895 -3.02 6.92 -14.49
C SER A 895 -3.10 5.61 -13.71
N ARG A 896 -2.16 5.34 -12.80
CA ARG A 896 -2.21 4.13 -11.94
C ARG A 896 -3.40 4.13 -11.00
N LEU A 897 -3.84 5.29 -10.52
CA LEU A 897 -5.06 5.39 -9.72
C LEU A 897 -6.31 5.07 -10.57
N THR A 898 -6.39 5.57 -11.82
CA THR A 898 -7.44 5.23 -12.78
C THR A 898 -7.44 3.73 -13.12
N LEU A 899 -6.26 3.13 -13.38
CA LEU A 899 -6.11 1.69 -13.62
C LEU A 899 -6.55 0.86 -12.40
N LEU A 900 -6.26 1.33 -11.18
CA LEU A 900 -6.71 0.70 -9.95
C LEU A 900 -8.24 0.76 -9.82
N LEU A 901 -8.87 1.92 -10.03
CA LEU A 901 -10.32 2.10 -9.95
C LEU A 901 -11.06 1.26 -11.00
N SER A 902 -10.65 1.31 -12.26
CA SER A 902 -11.26 0.52 -13.34
C SER A 902 -11.21 -0.99 -13.08
N ALA A 903 -10.15 -1.49 -12.43
CA ALA A 903 -10.00 -2.89 -12.07
C ALA A 903 -10.98 -3.37 -10.98
N LEU A 904 -11.61 -2.50 -10.18
CA LEU A 904 -12.61 -2.94 -9.18
C LEU A 904 -13.80 -3.67 -9.83
N SER A 905 -14.17 -3.27 -11.05
CA SER A 905 -15.28 -3.85 -11.81
C SER A 905 -15.05 -5.34 -12.16
N THR A 906 -13.80 -5.72 -12.44
CA THR A 906 -13.41 -7.09 -12.79
C THR A 906 -12.89 -7.88 -11.60
N THR A 907 -12.41 -7.20 -10.57
CA THR A 907 -11.50 -7.75 -9.57
C THR A 907 -11.97 -7.42 -8.15
N PRO A 908 -13.05 -8.08 -7.66
CA PRO A 908 -13.78 -7.67 -6.46
C PRO A 908 -12.97 -7.76 -5.15
N TYR A 909 -11.85 -8.49 -5.13
CA TYR A 909 -10.97 -8.52 -3.95
C TYR A 909 -10.21 -7.20 -3.76
N LEU A 910 -10.03 -6.37 -4.81
CA LEU A 910 -9.38 -5.07 -4.70
C LEU A 910 -10.20 -4.06 -3.89
N ALA A 911 -11.53 -4.24 -3.78
CA ALA A 911 -12.40 -3.38 -2.97
C ALA A 911 -11.99 -3.31 -1.48
N ASN A 912 -11.33 -4.35 -0.96
CA ASN A 912 -10.80 -4.40 0.40
C ASN A 912 -9.30 -4.04 0.49
N SER A 913 -8.72 -3.47 -0.57
CA SER A 913 -7.31 -3.08 -0.61
C SER A 913 -7.03 -1.88 0.29
N THR A 914 -5.89 -1.90 0.99
CA THR A 914 -5.39 -0.74 1.75
C THR A 914 -5.20 0.53 0.90
N LEU A 915 -5.07 0.38 -0.42
CA LEU A 915 -4.97 1.49 -1.38
C LEU A 915 -6.27 2.27 -1.57
N LEU A 916 -7.42 1.65 -1.26
CA LEU A 916 -8.74 2.28 -1.32
C LEU A 916 -9.20 2.85 0.04
N HIS A 917 -8.35 2.81 1.06
CA HIS A 917 -8.71 3.36 2.37
C HIS A 917 -9.06 4.86 2.23
N PRO A 918 -10.23 5.35 2.73
CA PRO A 918 -10.73 6.68 2.41
C PRO A 918 -9.74 7.83 2.68
N SER A 919 -8.99 7.76 3.78
CA SER A 919 -7.96 8.77 4.09
C SER A 919 -6.77 8.77 3.12
N LEU A 920 -6.40 7.60 2.59
CA LEU A 920 -5.30 7.49 1.62
C LEU A 920 -5.75 7.92 0.22
N LEU A 921 -6.99 7.58 -0.15
CA LEU A 921 -7.58 8.05 -1.41
C LEU A 921 -7.78 9.58 -1.38
N LYS A 922 -8.30 10.15 -0.28
CA LYS A 922 -8.32 11.60 -0.03
C LYS A 922 -6.94 12.22 -0.24
N LEU A 923 -5.92 11.69 0.44
CA LEU A 923 -4.55 12.23 0.35
C LEU A 923 -4.02 12.15 -1.09
N SER A 924 -4.28 11.05 -1.82
CA SER A 924 -3.85 10.92 -3.21
C SER A 924 -4.53 11.95 -4.13
N LEU A 925 -5.83 12.20 -3.97
CA LEU A 925 -6.55 13.24 -4.73
C LEU A 925 -6.04 14.64 -4.37
N GLN A 926 -5.77 14.93 -3.09
CA GLN A 926 -5.16 16.19 -2.69
C GLN A 926 -3.73 16.35 -3.24
N THR A 927 -2.93 15.29 -3.32
CA THR A 927 -1.62 15.38 -3.99
C THR A 927 -1.74 15.64 -5.48
N LEU A 928 -2.74 15.09 -6.17
CA LEU A 928 -3.01 15.44 -7.57
C LEU A 928 -3.42 16.91 -7.72
N VAL A 929 -4.27 17.43 -6.83
CA VAL A 929 -4.62 18.87 -6.77
C VAL A 929 -3.38 19.74 -6.57
N VAL A 930 -2.53 19.41 -5.60
CA VAL A 930 -1.27 20.15 -5.38
C VAL A 930 -0.40 20.07 -6.64
N LEU A 931 -0.12 18.87 -7.16
CA LEU A 931 0.73 18.68 -8.33
C LEU A 931 0.23 19.46 -9.55
N ILE A 932 -1.06 19.41 -9.89
CA ILE A 932 -1.58 20.14 -11.07
C ILE A 932 -1.55 21.66 -10.87
N SER A 933 -1.81 22.14 -9.65
CA SER A 933 -1.65 23.56 -9.31
C SER A 933 -0.19 24.04 -9.39
N THR A 934 0.79 23.18 -9.09
CA THR A 934 2.23 23.50 -9.23
C THR A 934 2.72 23.49 -10.67
N ILE A 935 2.08 22.71 -11.55
CA ILE A 935 2.37 22.69 -12.99
C ILE A 935 1.80 23.96 -13.67
N GLY A 936 0.61 24.40 -13.23
CA GLY A 936 0.01 25.66 -13.67
C GLY A 936 -0.51 25.67 -15.12
N PRO A 937 -1.07 26.81 -15.56
CA PRO A 937 -1.76 26.92 -16.86
C PRO A 937 -0.82 26.93 -18.07
N ASN A 938 0.45 27.30 -17.88
CA ASN A 938 1.44 27.50 -18.96
C ASN A 938 2.13 26.19 -19.42
N ALA A 939 1.62 25.02 -19.02
CA ALA A 939 2.20 23.73 -19.39
C ALA A 939 1.67 23.24 -20.75
N LEU A 940 2.57 22.93 -21.68
CA LEU A 940 2.23 22.33 -22.99
C LEU A 940 1.49 20.98 -22.82
N GLN A 941 1.75 20.28 -21.72
CA GLN A 941 1.14 19.01 -21.35
C GLN A 941 -0.27 19.16 -20.75
N LEU A 942 -0.77 20.37 -20.48
CA LEU A 942 -2.06 20.60 -19.80
C LEU A 942 -3.24 19.82 -20.43
N PRO A 943 -3.44 19.76 -21.77
CA PRO A 943 -4.53 18.98 -22.35
C PRO A 943 -4.47 17.47 -22.02
N MET A 944 -3.26 16.92 -21.89
CA MET A 944 -3.04 15.53 -21.51
C MET A 944 -3.31 15.32 -20.01
N LEU A 945 -2.85 16.24 -19.16
CA LEU A 945 -3.13 16.21 -17.72
C LEU A 945 -4.64 16.29 -17.46
N THR A 946 -5.34 17.22 -18.10
CA THR A 946 -6.80 17.34 -18.02
C THR A 946 -7.50 16.07 -18.44
N ARG A 947 -7.10 15.44 -19.56
CA ARG A 947 -7.67 14.15 -20.00
C ARG A 947 -7.54 13.07 -18.94
N GLU A 948 -6.32 12.76 -18.48
CA GLU A 948 -6.12 11.65 -17.52
C GLU A 948 -6.87 11.92 -16.19
N SER A 949 -6.96 13.18 -15.79
CA SER A 949 -7.71 13.60 -14.59
C SER A 949 -9.22 13.41 -14.75
N LEU A 950 -9.77 13.70 -15.94
CA LEU A 950 -11.19 13.46 -16.23
C LEU A 950 -11.50 11.97 -16.28
N LEU A 951 -10.62 11.15 -16.86
CA LEU A 951 -10.76 9.68 -16.81
C LEU A 951 -10.76 9.16 -15.37
N LEU A 952 -9.84 9.65 -14.52
CA LEU A 952 -9.81 9.32 -13.10
C LEU A 952 -11.13 9.67 -12.39
N LEU A 953 -11.65 10.88 -12.63
CA LEU A 953 -12.89 11.36 -12.02
C LEU A 953 -14.12 10.60 -12.55
N THR A 954 -14.17 10.28 -13.85
CA THR A 954 -15.24 9.47 -14.45
C THR A 954 -15.26 8.07 -13.84
N GLU A 955 -14.12 7.37 -13.77
CA GLU A 955 -14.04 6.06 -13.10
C GLU A 955 -14.49 6.15 -11.63
N LEU A 956 -14.00 7.14 -10.88
CA LEU A 956 -14.37 7.36 -9.48
C LEU A 956 -15.88 7.57 -9.29
N HIS A 957 -16.53 8.37 -10.15
CA HIS A 957 -17.96 8.68 -10.03
C HIS A 957 -18.86 7.44 -10.27
N THR A 958 -18.41 6.49 -11.10
CA THR A 958 -19.17 5.25 -11.38
C THR A 958 -19.22 4.28 -10.19
N ILE A 959 -18.44 4.52 -9.13
CA ILE A 959 -18.33 3.66 -7.94
C ILE A 959 -19.05 4.34 -6.76
N PRO A 960 -20.33 4.03 -6.48
CA PRO A 960 -21.13 4.84 -5.56
C PRO A 960 -20.62 4.81 -4.11
N SER A 961 -19.93 3.73 -3.70
CA SER A 961 -19.36 3.60 -2.36
C SER A 961 -18.17 4.51 -2.09
N LEU A 962 -17.45 4.94 -3.12
CA LEU A 962 -16.33 5.89 -3.01
C LEU A 962 -16.77 7.32 -3.37
N ALA A 963 -17.62 7.46 -4.39
CA ALA A 963 -18.08 8.77 -4.88
C ALA A 963 -18.92 9.57 -3.87
N HIS A 964 -19.65 8.89 -2.98
CA HIS A 964 -20.49 9.52 -1.95
C HIS A 964 -19.89 9.46 -0.53
N ASP A 965 -18.65 8.98 -0.39
CA ASP A 965 -17.94 9.03 0.89
C ASP A 965 -17.63 10.50 1.24
N PRO A 966 -18.06 11.01 2.41
CA PRO A 966 -17.83 12.41 2.78
C PRO A 966 -16.35 12.81 2.83
N ILE A 967 -15.42 11.86 3.02
CA ILE A 967 -13.97 12.09 3.08
C ILE A 967 -13.38 12.24 1.67
N ILE A 968 -13.88 11.49 0.69
CA ILE A 968 -13.34 11.42 -0.68
C ILE A 968 -13.98 12.48 -1.60
N LEU A 969 -15.26 12.81 -1.38
CA LEU A 969 -16.03 13.70 -2.25
C LEU A 969 -15.44 15.12 -2.39
N PRO A 970 -15.07 15.86 -1.32
CA PRO A 970 -14.52 17.22 -1.48
C PRO A 970 -13.18 17.26 -2.24
N PRO A 971 -12.19 16.39 -1.98
CA PRO A 971 -10.99 16.28 -2.82
C PRO A 971 -11.29 16.03 -4.32
N ALA A 972 -12.26 15.17 -4.64
CA ALA A 972 -12.64 14.89 -6.03
C ALA A 972 -13.26 16.13 -6.72
N LEU A 973 -14.17 16.82 -6.04
CA LEU A 973 -14.75 18.08 -6.52
C LEU A 973 -13.71 19.21 -6.63
N HIS A 974 -12.76 19.27 -5.69
CA HIS A 974 -11.66 20.24 -5.74
C HIS A 974 -10.76 19.98 -6.97
N LEU A 975 -10.43 18.72 -7.27
CA LEU A 975 -9.71 18.36 -8.50
C LEU A 975 -10.47 18.83 -9.74
N LEU A 976 -11.77 18.53 -9.85
CA LEU A 976 -12.61 18.99 -10.97
C LEU A 976 -12.63 20.53 -11.09
N LEU A 977 -12.74 21.25 -9.98
CA LEU A 977 -12.72 22.72 -9.98
C LEU A 977 -11.36 23.27 -10.44
N THR A 978 -10.24 22.73 -9.94
CA THR A 978 -8.90 23.19 -10.37
C THR A 978 -8.62 22.94 -11.86
N LEU A 979 -9.15 21.85 -12.43
CA LEU A 979 -9.05 21.58 -13.87
C LEU A 979 -9.78 22.65 -14.70
N LEU A 980 -10.99 23.02 -14.29
CA LEU A 980 -11.76 24.07 -14.96
C LEU A 980 -11.04 25.42 -14.85
N ASP A 981 -10.56 25.78 -13.66
CA ASP A 981 -9.89 27.05 -13.41
C ASP A 981 -8.58 27.18 -14.19
N LEU A 982 -7.72 26.15 -14.16
CA LEU A 982 -6.48 26.10 -14.96
C LEU A 982 -6.76 26.13 -16.47
N SER A 983 -7.85 25.53 -16.94
CA SER A 983 -8.23 25.59 -18.35
C SER A 983 -8.68 26.99 -18.80
N VAL A 984 -9.25 27.77 -17.88
CA VAL A 984 -9.62 29.18 -18.10
C VAL A 984 -8.37 30.08 -18.06
N GLU A 985 -7.48 29.88 -17.08
CA GLU A 985 -6.20 30.61 -16.98
C GLU A 985 -5.28 30.34 -18.20
N ALA A 986 -5.30 29.13 -18.77
CA ALA A 986 -4.53 28.77 -19.97
C ALA A 986 -5.03 29.42 -21.27
N GLY A 987 -6.20 30.07 -21.25
CA GLY A 987 -6.71 30.90 -22.34
C GLY A 987 -7.66 30.21 -23.32
N PRO A 988 -8.09 30.93 -24.38
CA PRO A 988 -9.28 30.58 -25.16
C PRO A 988 -9.16 29.26 -25.94
N THR A 989 -7.96 28.86 -26.33
CA THR A 989 -7.68 27.60 -27.04
C THR A 989 -7.80 26.38 -26.12
N ALA A 990 -7.48 26.54 -24.82
CA ALA A 990 -7.69 25.51 -23.81
C ALA A 990 -9.19 25.37 -23.48
N GLU A 991 -9.88 26.49 -23.25
CA GLU A 991 -11.35 26.52 -23.07
C GLU A 991 -12.11 25.86 -24.26
N GLU A 992 -11.65 26.07 -25.50
CA GLU A 992 -12.26 25.47 -26.69
C GLU A 992 -12.04 23.95 -26.78
N ARG A 993 -10.81 23.48 -26.56
CA ARG A 993 -10.50 22.04 -26.50
C ARG A 993 -11.26 21.35 -25.38
N LEU A 994 -11.43 22.02 -24.24
CA LEU A 994 -12.20 21.50 -23.11
C LEU A 994 -13.65 21.16 -23.53
N VAL A 995 -14.29 22.03 -24.31
CA VAL A 995 -15.67 21.83 -24.81
C VAL A 995 -15.71 20.84 -25.98
N THR A 996 -14.75 20.87 -26.90
CA THR A 996 -14.78 20.07 -28.14
C THR A 996 -14.26 18.63 -27.96
N ASP A 997 -13.13 18.43 -27.27
CA ASP A 997 -12.53 17.11 -27.03
C ASP A 997 -13.15 16.39 -25.82
N PHE A 998 -13.41 17.13 -24.73
CA PHE A 998 -13.77 16.56 -23.42
C PHE A 998 -15.21 16.87 -22.94
N GLY A 999 -16.00 17.57 -23.74
CA GLY A 999 -17.31 18.09 -23.34
C GLY A 999 -18.30 17.03 -22.84
N HIS A 1000 -18.20 15.78 -23.30
CA HIS A 1000 -19.07 14.69 -22.84
C HIS A 1000 -18.75 14.25 -21.40
N MET A 1001 -17.49 13.94 -21.08
CA MET A 1001 -17.05 13.58 -19.72
C MET A 1001 -17.32 14.74 -18.74
N LEU A 1002 -17.11 15.98 -19.18
CA LEU A 1002 -17.37 17.16 -18.36
C LEU A 1002 -18.85 17.40 -18.12
N ALA A 1003 -19.71 17.26 -19.14
CA ALA A 1003 -21.15 17.38 -18.96
C ALA A 1003 -21.68 16.29 -18.00
N GLU A 1004 -21.17 15.06 -18.08
CA GLU A 1004 -21.48 13.97 -17.16
C GLU A 1004 -21.06 14.30 -15.72
N LEU A 1005 -19.79 14.68 -15.50
CA LEU A 1005 -19.26 15.01 -14.17
C LEU A 1005 -19.92 16.25 -13.54
N VAL A 1006 -20.20 17.30 -14.33
CA VAL A 1006 -20.89 18.50 -13.85
C VAL A 1006 -22.37 18.20 -13.54
N SER A 1007 -23.02 17.34 -14.34
CA SER A 1007 -24.39 16.86 -14.08
C SER A 1007 -24.47 16.01 -12.82
N TRP A 1008 -23.51 15.09 -12.63
CA TRP A 1008 -23.35 14.31 -11.40
C TRP A 1008 -23.17 15.22 -10.18
N ALA A 1009 -22.21 16.16 -10.24
CA ALA A 1009 -21.96 17.11 -9.15
C ALA A 1009 -23.19 17.96 -8.80
N ALA A 1010 -23.97 18.38 -9.81
CA ALA A 1010 -25.23 19.08 -9.61
C ALA A 1010 -26.32 18.22 -8.93
N GLY A 1011 -26.36 16.91 -9.22
CA GLY A 1011 -27.33 15.96 -8.68
C GLY A 1011 -27.10 15.55 -7.22
N LEU A 1012 -25.89 15.74 -6.69
CA LEU A 1012 -25.53 15.39 -5.30
C LEU A 1012 -26.44 16.08 -4.27
N ALA A 1013 -26.88 17.31 -4.54
CA ALA A 1013 -27.72 18.11 -3.65
C ALA A 1013 -29.19 17.65 -3.56
N GLU A 1014 -29.64 16.76 -4.44
CA GLU A 1014 -31.03 16.28 -4.51
C GLU A 1014 -31.17 14.78 -4.21
N ARG A 1015 -30.17 13.97 -4.57
CA ARG A 1015 -30.33 12.51 -4.69
C ARG A 1015 -29.88 11.71 -3.47
N VAL A 1016 -29.04 12.26 -2.60
CA VAL A 1016 -28.41 11.51 -1.50
C VAL A 1016 -28.38 12.36 -0.23
N PRO A 1017 -28.84 11.85 0.94
CA PRO A 1017 -28.60 12.48 2.23
C PRO A 1017 -27.15 12.23 2.66
N ILE A 1018 -26.21 12.92 2.01
CA ILE A 1018 -24.82 12.95 2.45
C ILE A 1018 -24.78 13.75 3.73
N THR A 1019 -24.33 13.14 4.83
CA THR A 1019 -24.09 13.87 6.09
C THR A 1019 -23.09 14.99 5.81
N GLU A 1020 -23.53 16.24 5.95
CA GLU A 1020 -22.61 17.37 6.05
C GLU A 1020 -21.77 17.12 7.30
N VAL A 1021 -20.55 16.61 7.09
CA VAL A 1021 -19.50 16.66 8.08
C VAL A 1021 -19.20 18.14 8.25
N ASP A 1022 -19.62 18.71 9.37
CA ASP A 1022 -19.28 20.08 9.76
C ASP A 1022 -17.77 20.31 9.59
N ALA A 1023 -17.37 21.57 9.44
CA ALA A 1023 -15.97 21.95 9.20
C ALA A 1023 -15.08 21.73 10.44
N ASP A 1024 -14.94 20.47 10.83
CA ASP A 1024 -14.22 20.00 12.00
C ASP A 1024 -12.72 20.00 11.65
N PRO A 1025 -11.91 20.90 12.25
CA PRO A 1025 -10.54 21.13 11.79
C PRO A 1025 -9.64 19.88 11.94
N GLY A 1026 -10.01 18.92 12.79
CA GLY A 1026 -9.33 17.64 12.94
C GLY A 1026 -9.48 16.67 11.75
N LEU A 1027 -10.46 16.87 10.86
CA LEU A 1027 -10.65 16.03 9.67
C LEU A 1027 -9.92 16.56 8.42
N GLY A 1028 -9.30 17.74 8.50
CA GLY A 1028 -8.47 18.32 7.43
C GLY A 1028 -9.24 18.54 6.12
N MET A 1029 -10.53 18.87 6.19
CA MET A 1029 -11.39 18.98 5.01
C MET A 1029 -11.24 20.36 4.37
N ALA A 1030 -10.92 20.39 3.07
CA ALA A 1030 -10.50 21.61 2.38
C ALA A 1030 -11.57 22.72 2.41
N MET A 1031 -12.78 22.38 1.97
CA MET A 1031 -13.98 23.23 1.90
C MET A 1031 -15.23 22.33 1.94
N PRO A 1032 -16.41 22.83 2.35
CA PRO A 1032 -17.67 22.09 2.22
C PRO A 1032 -17.94 21.71 0.76
N TRP A 1033 -18.36 20.46 0.52
CA TRP A 1033 -18.63 19.95 -0.84
C TRP A 1033 -19.67 20.78 -1.60
N THR A 1034 -20.67 21.31 -0.88
CA THR A 1034 -21.72 22.18 -1.43
C THR A 1034 -21.17 23.45 -2.07
N VAL A 1035 -20.11 24.03 -1.51
CA VAL A 1035 -19.42 25.20 -2.04
C VAL A 1035 -18.62 24.85 -3.29
N LEU A 1036 -17.93 23.70 -3.28
CA LEU A 1036 -17.18 23.22 -4.45
C LEU A 1036 -18.12 22.94 -5.64
N VAL A 1037 -19.30 22.34 -5.40
CA VAL A 1037 -20.35 22.17 -6.44
C VAL A 1037 -20.79 23.51 -7.02
N ALA A 1038 -21.02 24.54 -6.18
CA ALA A 1038 -21.39 25.87 -6.67
C ALA A 1038 -20.28 26.49 -7.55
N GLY A 1039 -19.02 26.39 -7.12
CA GLY A 1039 -17.86 26.84 -7.90
C GLY A 1039 -17.76 26.16 -9.27
N ILE A 1040 -17.90 24.83 -9.32
CA ILE A 1040 -17.90 24.04 -10.57
C ILE A 1040 -19.00 24.53 -11.52
N GLN A 1041 -20.23 24.72 -11.02
CA GLN A 1041 -21.35 25.18 -11.83
C GLN A 1041 -21.14 26.59 -12.42
N VAL A 1042 -20.56 27.52 -11.65
CA VAL A 1042 -20.28 28.87 -12.12
C VAL A 1042 -19.17 28.86 -13.18
N LYS A 1043 -18.05 28.16 -12.94
CA LYS A 1043 -16.94 28.05 -13.91
C LYS A 1043 -17.36 27.37 -15.20
N TRP A 1044 -18.16 26.30 -15.14
CA TRP A 1044 -18.70 25.64 -16.33
C TRP A 1044 -19.58 26.57 -17.17
N GLN A 1045 -20.44 27.38 -16.53
CA GLN A 1045 -21.22 28.39 -17.26
C GLN A 1045 -20.37 29.52 -17.84
N GLU A 1046 -19.30 29.94 -17.16
CA GLU A 1046 -18.35 30.94 -17.66
C GLU A 1046 -17.72 30.45 -18.98
N ILE A 1047 -17.18 29.23 -18.99
CA ILE A 1047 -16.60 28.57 -20.17
C ILE A 1047 -17.64 28.44 -21.28
N GLY A 1048 -18.85 27.96 -20.97
CA GLY A 1048 -19.94 27.82 -21.94
C GLY A 1048 -20.33 29.14 -22.60
N ARG A 1049 -20.44 30.23 -21.82
CA ARG A 1049 -20.75 31.59 -22.34
C ARG A 1049 -19.62 32.14 -23.19
N LYS A 1050 -18.36 31.99 -22.75
CA LYS A 1050 -17.17 32.41 -23.53
C LYS A 1050 -17.07 31.66 -24.86
N PHE A 1051 -17.32 30.36 -24.85
CA PHE A 1051 -17.31 29.54 -26.06
C PHE A 1051 -18.47 29.90 -27.01
N GLN A 1052 -19.69 30.02 -26.49
CA GLN A 1052 -20.86 30.43 -27.29
C GLN A 1052 -20.68 31.84 -27.88
N GLY A 1053 -20.18 32.79 -27.10
CA GLY A 1053 -19.88 34.14 -27.58
C GLY A 1053 -18.83 34.16 -28.69
N ARG A 1054 -17.82 33.30 -28.63
CA ARG A 1054 -16.82 33.12 -29.70
C ARG A 1054 -17.41 32.48 -30.95
N MET A 1055 -18.24 31.44 -30.81
CA MET A 1055 -18.95 30.82 -31.94
C MET A 1055 -19.90 31.80 -32.65
N LEU A 1056 -20.65 32.61 -31.88
CA LEU A 1056 -21.51 33.66 -32.43
C LEU A 1056 -20.69 34.78 -33.08
N GLY A 1057 -19.56 35.17 -32.50
CA GLY A 1057 -18.63 36.14 -33.09
C GLY A 1057 -18.00 35.65 -34.40
N LEU A 1058 -17.68 34.36 -34.50
CA LEU A 1058 -17.22 33.73 -35.75
C LEU A 1058 -18.33 33.73 -36.81
N MET A 1059 -19.56 33.37 -36.46
CA MET A 1059 -20.72 33.41 -37.37
C MET A 1059 -21.11 34.82 -37.80
N ALA A 1060 -20.85 35.84 -36.97
CA ALA A 1060 -21.08 37.25 -37.28
C ALA A 1060 -19.91 37.91 -38.04
N GLY A 1061 -18.71 37.31 -38.01
CA GLY A 1061 -17.52 37.77 -38.73
C GLY A 1061 -17.30 37.07 -40.08
N THR A 1062 -18.04 36.01 -40.39
CA THR A 1062 -18.13 35.45 -41.74
C THR A 1062 -19.18 36.21 -42.54
N ASP A 1063 -18.76 37.28 -43.22
CA ASP A 1063 -19.56 37.89 -44.28
C ASP A 1063 -19.86 36.84 -45.36
N PHE A 1064 -21.13 36.50 -45.52
CA PHE A 1064 -21.60 35.54 -46.53
C PHE A 1064 -21.68 36.13 -47.95
N ASP A 1065 -21.02 37.26 -48.20
CA ASP A 1065 -21.07 38.02 -49.47
C ASP A 1065 -20.10 37.50 -50.56
N THR A 1066 -19.38 36.40 -50.30
CA THR A 1066 -18.66 35.65 -51.36
C THR A 1066 -18.83 34.14 -51.22
N PHE A 1067 -20.02 33.62 -51.58
CA PHE A 1067 -20.21 32.27 -52.12
C PHE A 1067 -21.38 32.22 -53.11
#